data_AF-A0A954TNH6-F1
#
_entry.id   AF-A0A954TNH6-F1
#
_cell.length_a   1.000
_cell.length_b   1.000
_cell.length_c   1.000
_cell.angle_alpha   90.00
_cell.angle_beta   90.00
_cell.angle_gamma   90.00
#
_symmetry.space_group_name_H-M   'P 1'
#
loop_
_entity.id
_entity.type
_entity.pdbx_description
1 polymer ?
#
loop_
_entity_poly.entity_id
_entity_poly.type
_entity_poly.pdbx_seq_one_letter_code
_entity_poly.pdbx_strand_id
1 'polypeptide(L)'
;MSHKYPSRWTRTLRNRSGKRYVLRLQLEQLENRYLLASDIAGVDLSASIAAPITWFESFDEVPRIPFASLADVDPAYPDGFQGPRELAAGEWIVQLAESASRRIHMLRTADAMLDEASNDFTVIAGLGAAGLMLVRGEGVSATDIETSLRQNEKVESFSLNSVITGQQTLPNDSDYVPGLIGGLTKIGAETAWDESTGSMQTVVGVVDSGIDLDHPDLYLNIWLNQGEIPATIKDSLVDNDGDGLITFYDLNNLHVIDGEIYVASTVVFDVNGRFVSGNLATEAELTTATPYAAGANANLVKDLAGDRGGINGRIDALDLLADTKWADGRDTDGNGFFDDLVGVNFRSGSDDPLAANNPDDVLGHGTHVAGTIGAIGNNSIGVVGVNWQTSLMSLRILDNNNRSDAGAGLRAVNYAKMMRERHRIDGDNQTVEGANVRILNNSWGQPGGYEPAFETAIRELGETGVLFVAAAGNGDIFGNGVNNDQTSFYPASYDAENIVSVAASTFEDRLATFSNYGHTSVDIAAPGVGIRSTLKGGGYGTANGTSMATPHVAGAAALIWSAFPQATVDEIHMALLSELSVDPLANGTELVRAGGRLSVAKAIAADVFAPSAQVVAKQNITKTGGETTEFTVAYSHRDGIDLDSIDDDDVIVRRQWGPADEIPVTLKPGSKSITADGAIATYVMKAPGGGNFANSTPIAIDDLTPNTVTSEIWIDDVLGIPSAITVSLNIQHTRLQDLTITLIAPDGTRATLVSARGGLSDDFAGTTFDDSATTTIAAGVAPFSGTFRPEQSLTPLVASGISGAWTLEVIDAAGGEGGTLQDWSLDFTPRWDALDFGQYVISTVAGNVKAAASDVTVETREVGSFHVRIDNDPSVLYVDAFVDSLQSGSLRSAIIAANQASPAERTIILNSGTYTIDLAPVVNATSTFGAALESLQIDNPGGWSDADSGDFDIEGNVWIIGDTNDDTVIDAQGFDRVIKVNPDATLRLERLTVQGGVSPATQGGGGILSLGDLELQLVIVRENIALGETPSQSIYGGAIAAWAGTASLNQSWLTGNQADFGGAMYYGVHANGIVQRSTLDHNNGGGLYSNSRHDISVENSTFSANSGGYGAIANTPLDGFWLANGYSWSPSISADGRYVAFKSDASNLVPNDTNDTNDIFVYDRTTGLFERVSVSASGSQGNGIFDSPSVSADGRYVAFESFGNNLVPGDTNSGYDIFVYDRATGSIERVSVSESGSHGNGFSGNHSMSADGRYV
;
A
#
# COMPACT_ATOMS: atom_id res chain seq x y z
N MET A 1 -32.30 50.66 -6.82
CA MET A 1 -33.75 50.73 -7.14
C MET A 1 -34.01 50.11 -8.50
N SER A 2 -35.20 49.54 -8.65
CA SER A 2 -35.77 48.81 -9.79
C SER A 2 -35.79 49.52 -11.17
N HIS A 3 -35.74 48.71 -12.24
CA HIS A 3 -36.55 48.75 -13.48
C HIS A 3 -36.66 50.05 -14.32
N LYS A 4 -36.34 49.95 -15.63
CA LYS A 4 -37.29 50.01 -16.78
C LYS A 4 -36.59 49.98 -18.18
N TYR A 5 -37.07 49.07 -19.04
CA TYR A 5 -36.85 48.88 -20.50
C TYR A 5 -36.99 50.15 -21.40
N PRO A 6 -36.77 50.13 -22.76
CA PRO A 6 -36.10 49.16 -23.68
C PRO A 6 -35.19 49.80 -24.78
N SER A 7 -34.30 49.01 -25.41
CA SER A 7 -33.67 49.34 -26.71
C SER A 7 -33.68 48.12 -27.66
N ARG A 8 -34.73 48.00 -28.50
CA ARG A 8 -34.79 46.98 -29.57
C ARG A 8 -35.22 47.60 -30.90
N TRP A 9 -34.29 47.72 -31.84
CA TRP A 9 -34.62 47.85 -33.27
C TRP A 9 -34.51 46.48 -33.93
N THR A 10 -35.55 46.06 -34.65
CA THR A 10 -35.62 44.76 -35.33
C THR A 10 -36.01 44.98 -36.79
N ARG A 11 -35.17 44.58 -37.76
CA ARG A 11 -35.49 44.63 -39.19
C ARG A 11 -35.40 43.24 -39.82
N THR A 12 -36.44 42.81 -40.52
CA THR A 12 -36.44 41.53 -41.24
C THR A 12 -35.93 41.71 -42.67
N LEU A 13 -34.95 40.92 -43.10
CA LEU A 13 -34.41 40.89 -44.46
C LEU A 13 -34.67 39.51 -45.10
N ARG A 14 -34.65 39.44 -46.44
CA ARG A 14 -34.74 38.17 -47.19
C ARG A 14 -33.52 38.01 -48.10
N ASN A 15 -33.03 36.79 -48.24
CA ASN A 15 -31.99 36.45 -49.21
C ASN A 15 -32.60 36.02 -50.58
N ARG A 16 -31.75 35.75 -51.58
CA ARG A 16 -32.15 35.39 -52.96
C ARG A 16 -32.92 34.06 -53.08
N SER A 17 -32.97 33.23 -52.03
CA SER A 17 -33.78 32.01 -51.94
C SER A 17 -35.08 32.19 -51.12
N GLY A 18 -35.41 33.42 -50.69
CA GLY A 18 -36.69 33.77 -50.09
C GLY A 18 -36.81 33.54 -48.58
N LYS A 19 -35.76 33.05 -47.91
CA LYS A 19 -35.71 32.82 -46.46
C LYS A 19 -35.58 34.15 -45.70
N ARG A 20 -36.36 34.36 -44.63
CA ARG A 20 -36.35 35.59 -43.82
C ARG A 20 -35.35 35.49 -42.66
N TYR A 21 -34.58 36.55 -42.44
CA TYR A 21 -33.65 36.75 -41.32
C TYR A 21 -34.02 38.02 -40.56
N VAL A 22 -33.76 38.07 -39.25
CA VAL A 22 -34.09 39.20 -38.38
C VAL A 22 -32.80 39.83 -37.84
N LEU A 23 -32.50 41.07 -38.23
CA LEU A 23 -31.35 41.86 -37.79
C LEU A 23 -31.73 42.72 -36.57
N ARG A 24 -30.92 42.68 -35.50
CA ARG A 24 -30.98 43.62 -34.36
C ARG A 24 -29.69 44.44 -34.34
N LEU A 25 -29.80 45.76 -34.22
CA LEU A 25 -28.66 46.69 -34.13
C LEU A 25 -28.57 47.22 -32.68
N GLN A 26 -27.37 47.17 -32.11
CA GLN A 26 -26.98 47.84 -30.87
C GLN A 26 -25.84 48.82 -31.22
N LEU A 27 -25.98 50.07 -30.81
CA LEU A 27 -24.99 51.14 -30.97
C LEU A 27 -24.17 51.20 -29.68
N GLU A 28 -22.85 51.03 -29.75
CA GLU A 28 -21.93 51.24 -28.62
C GLU A 28 -20.95 52.39 -28.90
N GLN A 29 -20.62 53.12 -27.83
CA GLN A 29 -19.71 54.25 -27.75
C GLN A 29 -18.25 53.78 -27.77
N LEU A 30 -17.35 54.57 -28.37
CA LEU A 30 -15.89 54.38 -28.31
C LEU A 30 -15.34 54.81 -26.93
N GLU A 31 -14.58 53.94 -26.24
CA GLU A 31 -13.82 54.29 -25.03
C GLU A 31 -12.32 53.89 -25.06
N ASN A 32 -11.55 54.54 -24.17
CA ASN A 32 -10.09 54.78 -24.18
C ASN A 32 -9.21 53.57 -23.80
N ARG A 33 -8.02 53.49 -24.42
CA ARG A 33 -6.97 52.47 -24.18
C ARG A 33 -5.99 52.92 -23.07
N TYR A 34 -5.79 52.13 -22.01
CA TYR A 34 -4.84 52.42 -20.93
C TYR A 34 -3.62 51.49 -20.96
N LEU A 35 -2.42 52.08 -20.87
CA LEU A 35 -1.17 51.43 -20.49
C LEU A 35 -1.05 51.56 -18.96
N LEU A 36 -1.12 50.42 -18.25
CA LEU A 36 -0.85 50.18 -16.83
C LEU A 36 -1.83 50.72 -15.77
N ALA A 37 -2.19 49.80 -14.86
CA ALA A 37 -2.84 50.05 -13.58
C ALA A 37 -1.80 50.35 -12.49
N SER A 38 -2.05 51.36 -11.66
CA SER A 38 -1.71 51.38 -10.24
C SER A 38 -2.34 52.61 -9.55
N ASP A 39 -3.13 52.32 -8.51
CA ASP A 39 -3.58 53.15 -7.38
C ASP A 39 -3.82 54.65 -7.57
N ILE A 40 -5.11 55.02 -7.60
CA ILE A 40 -5.58 56.33 -7.10
C ILE A 40 -6.50 56.09 -5.92
N ALA A 41 -5.97 56.33 -4.71
CA ALA A 41 -6.76 56.44 -3.50
C ALA A 41 -7.81 57.57 -3.65
N GLY A 42 -9.09 57.23 -3.52
CA GLY A 42 -10.14 58.17 -3.13
C GLY A 42 -11.06 58.77 -4.20
N VAL A 43 -11.26 58.14 -5.36
CA VAL A 43 -12.31 58.56 -6.31
C VAL A 43 -13.32 57.43 -6.55
N ASP A 44 -14.56 57.68 -6.13
CA ASP A 44 -15.73 56.82 -6.38
C ASP A 44 -16.17 56.94 -7.85
N LEU A 45 -15.93 55.89 -8.63
CA LEU A 45 -16.50 55.69 -9.96
C LEU A 45 -17.53 54.55 -9.94
N SER A 46 -18.53 54.66 -9.07
CA SER A 46 -19.74 53.85 -9.16
C SER A 46 -20.54 54.20 -10.44
N ALA A 47 -20.23 53.55 -11.57
CA ALA A 47 -21.20 53.19 -12.62
C ALA A 47 -20.56 52.42 -13.79
N SER A 48 -20.86 51.12 -13.86
CA SER A 48 -20.89 50.24 -15.04
C SER A 48 -19.64 50.11 -15.91
N ILE A 49 -18.87 49.04 -15.74
CA ILE A 49 -18.33 48.23 -16.85
C ILE A 49 -18.20 46.77 -16.35
N ALA A 50 -19.01 45.87 -16.92
CA ALA A 50 -18.89 44.43 -16.75
C ALA A 50 -18.88 43.81 -18.15
N ALA A 51 -17.70 43.37 -18.61
CA ALA A 51 -17.45 42.32 -19.60
C ALA A 51 -15.95 42.34 -19.99
N PRO A 52 -15.20 41.23 -19.89
CA PRO A 52 -13.98 41.03 -20.66
C PRO A 52 -14.33 40.71 -22.12
N ILE A 53 -13.70 41.41 -23.07
CA ILE A 53 -13.80 41.13 -24.51
C ILE A 53 -12.54 40.37 -24.96
N THR A 54 -12.80 39.29 -25.66
CA THR A 54 -11.94 38.43 -26.49
C THR A 54 -10.98 39.20 -27.41
N TRP A 55 -9.71 38.78 -27.46
CA TRP A 55 -8.74 39.21 -28.49
C TRP A 55 -8.67 38.17 -29.60
N PHE A 56 -9.09 38.55 -30.81
CA PHE A 56 -8.48 38.19 -32.11
C PHE A 56 -9.28 38.91 -33.22
N GLU A 57 -8.86 40.12 -33.59
CA GLU A 57 -9.10 40.64 -34.94
C GLU A 57 -7.74 40.62 -35.67
N SER A 58 -7.70 39.89 -36.78
CA SER A 58 -6.57 39.85 -37.72
C SER A 58 -6.37 41.21 -38.38
N PHE A 59 -5.15 41.76 -38.30
CA PHE A 59 -4.72 42.82 -39.22
C PHE A 59 -4.09 42.17 -40.46
N ASP A 60 -4.92 41.87 -41.45
CA ASP A 60 -4.46 41.87 -42.84
C ASP A 60 -4.30 43.33 -43.29
N GLU A 61 -3.19 43.62 -43.98
CA GLU A 61 -2.78 44.92 -44.57
C GLU A 61 -1.94 45.88 -43.71
N VAL A 62 -0.70 45.47 -43.38
CA VAL A 62 0.46 46.39 -43.44
C VAL A 62 1.49 45.81 -44.41
N PRO A 63 1.86 46.50 -45.50
CA PRO A 63 2.84 45.99 -46.45
C PRO A 63 4.21 45.83 -45.77
N ARG A 64 4.72 44.60 -45.67
CA ARG A 64 6.13 44.33 -45.35
C ARG A 64 6.97 44.86 -46.52
N ILE A 65 7.72 45.95 -46.30
CA ILE A 65 8.66 46.44 -47.30
C ILE A 65 9.83 45.43 -47.33
N PRO A 66 10.15 44.80 -48.47
CA PRO A 66 11.33 43.93 -48.54
C PRO A 66 12.58 44.82 -48.55
N PHE A 67 13.43 44.72 -47.53
CA PHE A 67 14.81 45.20 -47.64
C PHE A 67 15.69 44.08 -48.18
N ALA A 68 16.20 44.30 -49.38
CA ALA A 68 17.29 43.54 -49.97
C ALA A 68 18.62 43.90 -49.28
N SER A 69 19.53 42.92 -49.25
CA SER A 69 20.93 42.93 -48.80
C SER A 69 21.19 43.09 -47.29
N LEU A 70 21.27 41.96 -46.61
CA LEU A 70 22.01 41.78 -45.36
C LEU A 70 23.09 40.69 -45.52
N ALA A 71 23.70 40.66 -46.72
CA ALA A 71 24.85 39.80 -47.03
C ALA A 71 26.20 40.41 -46.60
N ASP A 72 26.20 41.56 -45.91
CA ASP A 72 27.42 42.37 -45.69
C ASP A 72 27.68 42.75 -44.22
N VAL A 73 27.33 41.91 -43.23
CA VAL A 73 27.84 42.07 -41.85
C VAL A 73 28.66 40.85 -41.42
N ASP A 74 29.93 41.12 -41.16
CA ASP A 74 31.12 40.31 -40.87
C ASP A 74 30.93 39.08 -39.92
N PRO A 75 31.51 37.88 -40.22
CA PRO A 75 31.30 36.65 -39.47
C PRO A 75 32.28 36.44 -38.31
N ALA A 76 32.31 37.37 -37.35
CA ALA A 76 33.10 37.21 -36.13
C ALA A 76 32.26 37.46 -34.88
N TYR A 77 31.48 36.44 -34.48
CA TYR A 77 30.92 36.34 -33.13
C TYR A 77 31.53 35.10 -32.46
N PRO A 78 32.10 35.23 -31.25
CA PRO A 78 32.88 34.15 -30.61
C PRO A 78 32.02 32.94 -30.26
N ASP A 79 32.61 31.75 -30.44
CA ASP A 79 32.03 30.43 -30.18
C ASP A 79 31.32 30.35 -28.82
N GLY A 80 30.00 30.11 -28.84
CA GLY A 80 29.20 29.94 -27.62
C GLY A 80 27.67 29.96 -27.74
N PHE A 81 27.08 30.12 -28.93
CA PHE A 81 25.61 30.06 -29.11
C PHE A 81 25.25 29.20 -30.33
N GLN A 82 24.45 28.16 -30.13
CA GLN A 82 23.95 27.29 -31.20
C GLN A 82 22.75 27.91 -31.93
N GLY A 83 22.79 27.85 -33.27
CA GLY A 83 21.67 28.04 -34.20
C GLY A 83 21.45 29.47 -34.75
N PRO A 84 21.22 29.65 -36.07
CA PRO A 84 20.81 30.94 -36.62
C PRO A 84 19.33 31.17 -36.30
N ARG A 85 19.02 31.95 -35.25
CA ARG A 85 17.63 32.38 -34.99
C ARG A 85 17.20 33.39 -36.05
N GLU A 86 16.12 33.12 -36.78
CA GLU A 86 15.48 34.17 -37.58
C GLU A 86 14.92 35.25 -36.66
N LEU A 87 15.26 36.51 -36.93
CA LEU A 87 14.86 37.66 -36.13
C LEU A 87 13.64 38.35 -36.75
N ALA A 88 12.72 38.87 -35.93
CA ALA A 88 11.65 39.72 -36.41
C ALA A 88 12.29 41.06 -36.80
N ALA A 89 12.58 41.22 -38.09
CA ALA A 89 13.45 42.28 -38.60
C ALA A 89 13.02 43.68 -38.12
N GLY A 90 13.88 44.33 -37.33
CA GLY A 90 13.70 45.72 -36.89
C GLY A 90 12.84 45.92 -35.65
N GLU A 91 12.58 44.89 -34.84
CA GLU A 91 11.80 44.98 -33.61
C GLU A 91 12.61 44.60 -32.35
N TRP A 92 12.36 45.31 -31.25
CA TRP A 92 12.99 45.09 -29.95
C TRP A 92 11.93 45.03 -28.86
N ILE A 93 12.16 44.15 -27.89
CA ILE A 93 11.48 44.16 -26.60
C ILE A 93 12.31 45.09 -25.69
N VAL A 94 11.67 46.12 -25.13
CA VAL A 94 12.30 47.14 -24.29
C VAL A 94 11.60 47.17 -22.94
N GLN A 95 12.38 47.04 -21.88
CA GLN A 95 11.96 47.30 -20.50
C GLN A 95 12.45 48.68 -20.10
N LEU A 96 11.55 49.55 -19.68
CA LEU A 96 11.90 50.84 -19.09
C LEU A 96 12.16 50.71 -17.60
N ALA A 97 13.10 51.53 -17.12
CA ALA A 97 13.37 51.69 -15.69
C ALA A 97 12.11 52.15 -14.95
N GLU A 98 11.92 51.67 -13.73
CA GLU A 98 10.74 51.91 -12.90
C GLU A 98 10.37 53.40 -12.74
N SER A 99 11.39 54.27 -12.66
CA SER A 99 11.19 55.72 -12.55
C SER A 99 10.64 56.36 -13.84
N ALA A 100 10.92 55.75 -15.01
CA ALA A 100 10.43 56.17 -16.31
C ALA A 100 9.05 55.57 -16.61
N SER A 101 8.81 54.31 -16.26
CA SER A 101 7.53 53.62 -16.48
C SER A 101 6.37 54.30 -15.75
N ARG A 102 6.60 54.80 -14.52
CA ARG A 102 5.61 55.57 -13.71
C ARG A 102 5.15 56.89 -14.35
N ARG A 103 5.85 57.38 -15.38
CA ARG A 103 5.56 58.67 -16.06
C ARG A 103 4.85 58.50 -17.39
N ILE A 104 4.59 57.27 -17.82
CA ILE A 104 3.97 56.94 -19.10
C ILE A 104 2.48 56.67 -18.86
N HIS A 105 1.64 57.59 -19.34
CA HIS A 105 0.18 57.46 -19.26
C HIS A 105 -0.50 57.35 -20.64
N MET A 106 0.28 57.47 -21.73
CA MET A 106 -0.18 57.36 -23.13
C MET A 106 0.96 56.88 -24.04
N LEU A 107 0.62 56.22 -25.15
CA LEU A 107 1.57 55.68 -26.14
C LEU A 107 2.55 56.75 -26.66
N ARG A 108 2.05 57.95 -26.95
CA ARG A 108 2.86 59.11 -27.41
C ARG A 108 3.92 59.55 -26.39
N THR A 109 3.68 59.32 -25.10
CA THR A 109 4.65 59.65 -24.03
C THR A 109 5.77 58.61 -23.95
N ALA A 110 5.46 57.33 -24.22
CA ALA A 110 6.45 56.27 -24.37
C ALA A 110 7.32 56.49 -25.62
N ASP A 111 6.69 56.81 -26.74
CA ASP A 111 7.32 57.17 -28.01
C ASP A 111 8.33 58.31 -27.80
N ALA A 112 7.88 59.45 -27.26
CA ALA A 112 8.75 60.61 -26.99
C ALA A 112 9.81 60.39 -25.89
N MET A 113 9.73 59.29 -25.12
CA MET A 113 10.74 58.95 -24.12
C MET A 113 11.89 58.12 -24.69
N LEU A 114 11.61 57.34 -25.73
CA LEU A 114 12.56 56.51 -26.48
C LEU A 114 13.13 57.24 -27.69
N ASP A 115 12.40 58.23 -28.21
CA ASP A 115 12.80 59.08 -29.32
C ASP A 115 13.98 59.98 -28.93
N GLU A 116 15.18 59.62 -29.41
CA GLU A 116 16.38 60.43 -29.36
C GLU A 116 16.67 60.95 -30.77
N ALA A 117 17.23 62.16 -30.88
CA ALA A 117 17.34 62.93 -32.13
C ALA A 117 18.07 62.25 -33.32
N SER A 118 18.58 61.03 -33.15
CA SER A 118 19.26 60.21 -34.15
C SER A 118 18.59 58.86 -34.48
N ASN A 119 17.56 58.40 -33.74
CA ASN A 119 16.92 57.10 -33.99
C ASN A 119 15.40 57.16 -33.70
N ASP A 120 14.58 57.00 -34.75
CA ASP A 120 13.13 56.96 -34.63
C ASP A 120 12.68 55.57 -34.13
N PHE A 121 11.97 55.55 -33.00
CA PHE A 121 11.30 54.36 -32.46
C PHE A 121 9.80 54.53 -32.57
N THR A 122 9.11 53.49 -33.04
CA THR A 122 7.65 53.37 -32.97
C THR A 122 7.31 52.33 -31.92
N VAL A 123 6.61 52.73 -30.84
CA VAL A 123 6.06 51.76 -29.88
C VAL A 123 4.91 50.99 -30.54
N ILE A 124 5.08 49.68 -30.73
CA ILE A 124 4.10 48.80 -31.37
C ILE A 124 3.01 48.41 -30.36
N ALA A 125 3.42 47.93 -29.19
CA ALA A 125 2.52 47.44 -28.15
C ALA A 125 3.17 47.47 -26.76
N GLY A 126 2.36 47.52 -25.70
CA GLY A 126 2.80 47.13 -24.36
C GLY A 126 2.68 45.61 -24.18
N LEU A 127 3.62 44.99 -23.49
CA LEU A 127 3.74 43.52 -23.37
C LEU A 127 3.27 42.99 -22.00
N GLY A 128 2.26 43.63 -21.40
CA GLY A 128 1.61 43.13 -20.17
C GLY A 128 2.28 43.51 -18.85
N ALA A 129 3.58 43.80 -18.82
CA ALA A 129 4.30 44.26 -17.62
C ALA A 129 4.60 45.77 -17.62
N ALA A 130 4.75 46.36 -16.43
CA ALA A 130 4.98 47.79 -16.27
C ALA A 130 6.30 48.25 -16.89
N GLY A 131 6.24 49.07 -17.93
CA GLY A 131 7.40 49.54 -18.67
C GLY A 131 7.93 48.57 -19.74
N LEU A 132 7.30 47.39 -19.91
CA LEU A 132 7.66 46.42 -20.93
C LEU A 132 6.89 46.68 -22.23
N MET A 133 7.61 46.85 -23.33
CA MET A 133 7.02 47.24 -24.61
C MET A 133 7.76 46.64 -25.80
N LEU A 134 7.01 46.39 -26.85
CA LEU A 134 7.54 46.06 -28.17
C LEU A 134 7.71 47.36 -28.96
N VAL A 135 8.91 47.60 -29.47
CA VAL A 135 9.26 48.79 -30.24
C VAL A 135 9.86 48.40 -31.58
N ARG A 136 9.63 49.21 -32.60
CA ARG A 136 10.23 49.06 -33.93
C ARG A 136 11.14 50.24 -34.20
N GLY A 137 12.36 50.00 -34.66
CA GLY A 137 13.22 51.07 -35.13
C GLY A 137 13.00 51.34 -36.62
N GLU A 138 12.82 52.60 -37.01
CA GLU A 138 12.57 52.99 -38.39
C GLU A 138 13.78 53.73 -38.99
N GLY A 139 14.25 53.30 -40.18
CA GLY A 139 15.19 54.07 -41.00
C GLY A 139 16.66 54.13 -40.56
N VAL A 140 17.08 53.30 -39.59
CA VAL A 140 18.45 53.25 -39.01
C VAL A 140 18.96 51.81 -38.87
N SER A 141 20.27 51.59 -38.71
CA SER A 141 20.84 50.24 -38.57
C SER A 141 20.56 49.65 -37.19
N ALA A 142 20.48 48.31 -37.08
CA ALA A 142 20.27 47.63 -35.79
C ALA A 142 21.31 48.06 -34.73
N THR A 143 22.55 48.27 -35.13
CA THR A 143 23.63 48.75 -34.25
C THR A 143 23.38 50.16 -33.71
N ASP A 144 22.81 51.05 -34.51
CA ASP A 144 22.50 52.43 -34.08
C ASP A 144 21.33 52.46 -33.08
N ILE A 145 20.34 51.59 -33.32
CA ILE A 145 19.17 51.39 -32.45
C ILE A 145 19.60 50.83 -31.09
N GLU A 146 20.35 49.73 -31.09
CA GLU A 146 20.84 49.11 -29.85
C GLU A 146 21.80 50.03 -29.09
N THR A 147 22.62 50.82 -29.79
CA THR A 147 23.47 51.84 -29.16
C THR A 147 22.63 52.88 -28.43
N SER A 148 21.49 53.27 -29.00
CA SER A 148 20.60 54.28 -28.41
C SER A 148 19.79 53.72 -27.24
N LEU A 149 19.24 52.50 -27.37
CA LEU A 149 18.59 51.82 -26.26
C LEU A 149 19.55 51.59 -25.09
N ARG A 150 20.83 51.31 -25.38
CA ARG A 150 21.87 51.12 -24.35
C ARG A 150 22.33 52.43 -23.69
N GLN A 151 22.23 53.57 -24.39
CA GLN A 151 22.61 54.89 -23.88
C GLN A 151 21.46 55.65 -23.22
N ASN A 152 20.21 55.25 -23.47
CA ASN A 152 19.04 55.88 -22.90
C ASN A 152 18.86 55.44 -21.44
N GLU A 153 19.14 56.36 -20.49
CA GLU A 153 19.05 56.11 -19.03
C GLU A 153 17.66 55.67 -18.54
N LYS A 154 16.63 55.77 -19.40
CA LYS A 154 15.26 55.32 -19.09
C LYS A 154 15.01 53.87 -19.48
N VAL A 155 15.89 53.25 -20.25
CA VAL A 155 15.82 51.84 -20.65
C VAL A 155 16.61 51.02 -19.64
N GLU A 156 15.94 50.08 -18.99
CA GLU A 156 16.54 49.15 -18.03
C GLU A 156 17.15 47.94 -18.74
N SER A 157 16.45 47.40 -19.73
CA SER A 157 16.97 46.35 -20.59
C SER A 157 16.28 46.36 -21.95
N PHE A 158 16.91 45.74 -22.94
CA PHE A 158 16.29 45.49 -24.23
C PHE A 158 16.84 44.21 -24.86
N SER A 159 16.04 43.59 -25.73
CA SER A 159 16.42 42.43 -26.54
C SER A 159 15.79 42.54 -27.93
N LEU A 160 16.40 41.92 -28.94
CA LEU A 160 15.78 41.78 -30.26
C LEU A 160 14.56 40.87 -30.17
N ASN A 161 13.48 41.25 -30.86
CA ASN A 161 12.31 40.39 -30.99
C ASN A 161 12.67 39.16 -31.84
N SER A 162 12.56 37.97 -31.24
CA SER A 162 12.93 36.71 -31.88
C SER A 162 11.71 36.11 -32.58
N VAL A 163 11.87 35.54 -33.78
CA VAL A 163 10.81 34.71 -34.36
C VAL A 163 10.83 33.36 -33.64
N ILE A 164 9.70 33.01 -33.02
CA ILE A 164 9.46 31.65 -32.52
C ILE A 164 8.85 30.86 -33.68
N THR A 165 9.54 29.81 -34.11
CA THR A 165 9.01 28.82 -35.06
C THR A 165 8.66 27.57 -34.25
N GLY A 166 7.45 27.04 -34.42
CA GLY A 166 7.07 25.75 -33.82
C GLY A 166 7.90 24.65 -34.48
N GLN A 167 8.59 23.86 -33.66
CA GLN A 167 9.28 22.65 -34.08
C GLN A 167 8.23 21.54 -34.16
N GLN A 168 8.13 20.86 -35.31
CA GLN A 168 7.27 19.69 -35.47
C GLN A 168 8.13 18.45 -35.25
N THR A 169 7.76 17.60 -34.30
CA THR A 169 8.46 16.38 -33.93
C THR A 169 8.17 15.30 -34.98
N LEU A 170 9.19 14.96 -35.77
CA LEU A 170 9.10 13.97 -36.84
C LEU A 170 10.09 12.82 -36.57
N PRO A 171 9.61 11.56 -36.55
CA PRO A 171 10.49 10.40 -36.40
C PRO A 171 11.43 10.24 -37.59
N ASN A 172 12.63 9.70 -37.33
CA ASN A 172 13.65 9.42 -38.35
C ASN A 172 13.56 7.98 -38.92
N ASP A 173 12.58 7.20 -38.47
CA ASP A 173 12.44 5.77 -38.75
C ASP A 173 12.24 5.46 -40.24
N SER A 174 12.89 4.40 -40.74
CA SER A 174 13.10 4.19 -42.17
C SER A 174 11.83 3.98 -43.02
N ASP A 175 10.78 3.39 -42.44
CA ASP A 175 9.47 3.22 -43.08
C ASP A 175 8.50 4.38 -42.74
N TYR A 176 8.89 5.30 -41.85
CA TYR A 176 8.16 6.53 -41.59
C TYR A 176 8.48 7.56 -42.69
N VAL A 177 7.64 7.58 -43.71
CA VAL A 177 7.55 8.68 -44.67
C VAL A 177 6.22 9.38 -44.42
N PRO A 178 6.18 10.71 -44.17
CA PRO A 178 4.92 11.44 -44.00
C PRO A 178 3.92 11.11 -45.13
N GLY A 179 2.80 10.49 -44.77
CA GLY A 179 1.77 10.00 -45.71
C GLY A 179 1.88 8.52 -46.17
N LEU A 180 2.96 7.80 -45.89
CA LEU A 180 3.12 6.36 -46.18
C LEU A 180 2.61 5.47 -45.04
N ILE A 181 2.80 5.89 -43.78
CA ILE A 181 2.08 5.36 -42.60
C ILE A 181 0.87 6.27 -42.33
N GLY A 182 -0.07 6.27 -43.26
CA GLY A 182 -1.17 7.25 -43.30
C GLY A 182 -2.05 7.30 -42.05
N GLY A 183 -2.09 6.23 -41.24
CA GLY A 183 -2.85 6.20 -39.98
C GLY A 183 -2.37 7.22 -38.95
N LEU A 184 -1.05 7.35 -38.75
CA LEU A 184 -0.47 8.24 -37.73
C LEU A 184 -0.64 9.71 -38.08
N THR A 185 -0.34 10.09 -39.33
CA THR A 185 -0.61 11.44 -39.82
C THR A 185 -2.11 11.76 -39.73
N LYS A 186 -3.00 10.78 -39.97
CA LYS A 186 -4.45 10.98 -39.87
C LYS A 186 -4.93 11.26 -38.47
N ILE A 187 -4.39 10.60 -37.46
CA ILE A 187 -4.78 10.88 -36.07
C ILE A 187 -4.07 12.12 -35.52
N GLY A 188 -3.17 12.76 -36.28
CA GLY A 188 -2.42 13.93 -35.83
C GLY A 188 -1.33 13.60 -34.83
N ALA A 189 -0.72 12.41 -34.93
CA ALA A 189 0.33 11.97 -33.99
C ALA A 189 1.51 12.94 -33.95
N GLU A 190 1.89 13.53 -35.09
CA GLU A 190 2.99 14.51 -35.20
C GLU A 190 2.80 15.73 -34.28
N THR A 191 1.57 16.22 -34.14
CA THR A 191 1.27 17.34 -33.22
C THR A 191 1.22 16.87 -31.78
N ALA A 192 0.79 15.62 -31.53
CA ALA A 192 0.78 15.08 -30.17
C ALA A 192 2.20 14.79 -29.65
N TRP A 193 3.13 14.42 -30.54
CA TRP A 193 4.54 14.20 -30.19
C TRP A 193 5.28 15.46 -29.78
N ASP A 194 4.80 16.63 -30.18
CA ASP A 194 5.29 17.92 -29.68
C ASP A 194 4.95 18.12 -28.19
N GLU A 195 3.93 17.44 -27.67
CA GLU A 195 3.52 17.50 -26.26
C GLU A 195 4.18 16.40 -25.41
N SER A 196 4.29 15.18 -25.96
CA SER A 196 5.01 14.07 -25.34
C SER A 196 5.33 13.00 -26.38
N THR A 197 6.46 12.32 -26.25
CA THR A 197 6.79 11.10 -27.04
C THR A 197 6.53 9.80 -26.28
N GLY A 198 6.08 9.88 -25.02
CA GLY A 198 5.78 8.72 -24.18
C GLY A 198 6.53 8.67 -22.86
N SER A 199 6.35 7.58 -22.13
CA SER A 199 7.04 7.28 -20.87
C SER A 199 7.02 5.79 -20.56
N MET A 200 8.13 5.26 -20.05
CA MET A 200 8.23 3.88 -19.56
C MET A 200 7.38 3.63 -18.30
N GLN A 201 6.98 4.67 -17.58
CA GLN A 201 6.11 4.54 -16.40
C GLN A 201 4.67 4.16 -16.75
N THR A 202 4.22 4.32 -17.99
CA THR A 202 2.86 3.93 -18.39
C THR A 202 2.88 2.54 -19.02
N VAL A 203 2.29 1.56 -18.33
CA VAL A 203 2.25 0.17 -18.82
C VAL A 203 0.97 -0.10 -19.60
N VAL A 204 1.14 -0.65 -20.81
CA VAL A 204 0.08 -1.12 -21.70
C VAL A 204 0.14 -2.64 -21.77
N GLY A 205 -0.87 -3.31 -21.21
CA GLY A 205 -1.02 -4.75 -21.34
C GLY A 205 -1.58 -5.13 -22.71
N VAL A 206 -0.81 -5.89 -23.49
CA VAL A 206 -1.23 -6.42 -24.79
C VAL A 206 -1.79 -7.82 -24.59
N VAL A 207 -3.12 -7.92 -24.51
CA VAL A 207 -3.83 -9.19 -24.33
C VAL A 207 -4.05 -9.82 -25.71
N ASP A 208 -3.15 -10.70 -26.15
CA ASP A 208 -3.13 -11.20 -27.53
C ASP A 208 -2.40 -12.56 -27.68
N SER A 209 -1.72 -12.82 -28.80
CA SER A 209 -0.93 -14.03 -29.06
C SER A 209 0.47 -14.03 -28.43
N GLY A 210 0.81 -12.97 -27.70
CA GLY A 210 2.16 -12.65 -27.21
C GLY A 210 2.79 -11.51 -28.01
N ILE A 211 3.98 -11.06 -27.59
CA ILE A 211 4.80 -10.07 -28.30
C ILE A 211 6.12 -10.75 -28.69
N ASP A 212 6.65 -10.45 -29.88
CA ASP A 212 7.99 -10.88 -30.30
C ASP A 212 9.05 -10.17 -29.45
N LEU A 213 9.51 -10.87 -28.41
CA LEU A 213 10.28 -10.30 -27.30
C LEU A 213 11.69 -9.81 -27.68
N ASP A 214 12.23 -10.26 -28.82
CA ASP A 214 13.53 -9.88 -29.36
C ASP A 214 13.46 -8.95 -30.59
N HIS A 215 12.26 -8.46 -30.93
CA HIS A 215 12.08 -7.59 -32.10
C HIS A 215 12.91 -6.30 -31.94
N PRO A 216 13.76 -5.93 -32.92
CA PRO A 216 14.70 -4.80 -32.78
C PRO A 216 14.00 -3.44 -32.54
N ASP A 217 12.73 -3.35 -32.93
CA ASP A 217 11.89 -2.16 -32.80
C ASP A 217 10.95 -2.16 -31.57
N LEU A 218 11.03 -3.20 -30.72
CA LEU A 218 10.16 -3.36 -29.55
C LEU A 218 10.92 -3.67 -28.26
N TYR A 219 12.08 -4.32 -28.33
CA TYR A 219 12.73 -4.89 -27.14
C TYR A 219 12.99 -3.86 -26.02
N LEU A 220 13.30 -2.61 -26.35
CA LEU A 220 13.50 -1.55 -25.35
C LEU A 220 12.21 -1.12 -24.65
N ASN A 221 11.07 -1.29 -25.33
CA ASN A 221 9.74 -0.96 -24.82
C ASN A 221 9.02 -2.17 -24.18
N ILE A 222 9.67 -3.33 -24.04
CA ILE A 222 9.08 -4.46 -23.30
C ILE A 222 9.09 -4.13 -21.81
N TRP A 223 7.95 -4.34 -21.15
CA TRP A 223 7.82 -4.13 -19.71
C TRP A 223 8.66 -5.15 -18.93
N LEU A 224 9.33 -4.69 -17.86
CA LEU A 224 10.06 -5.53 -16.92
C LEU A 224 9.43 -5.43 -15.52
N ASN A 225 9.06 -6.56 -14.93
CA ASN A 225 8.54 -6.64 -13.57
C ASN A 225 9.65 -6.34 -12.55
N GLN A 226 9.56 -5.19 -11.88
CA GLN A 226 10.54 -4.75 -10.88
C GLN A 226 10.53 -5.62 -9.61
N GLY A 227 9.40 -6.30 -9.35
CA GLY A 227 9.24 -7.24 -8.23
C GLY A 227 9.97 -8.57 -8.47
N GLU A 228 10.05 -9.01 -9.72
CA GLU A 228 10.76 -10.24 -10.11
C GLU A 228 12.25 -10.07 -10.30
N ILE A 229 12.80 -8.84 -10.16
CA ILE A 229 14.25 -8.65 -10.18
C ILE A 229 14.85 -9.31 -8.92
N PRO A 230 15.72 -10.33 -9.06
CA PRO A 230 16.26 -11.05 -7.92
C PRO A 230 17.03 -10.13 -6.98
N ALA A 231 16.78 -10.24 -5.67
CA ALA A 231 17.45 -9.43 -4.65
C ALA A 231 18.99 -9.50 -4.71
N THR A 232 19.54 -10.61 -5.19
CA THR A 232 21.01 -10.80 -5.33
C THR A 232 21.66 -9.90 -6.39
N ILE A 233 20.88 -9.35 -7.33
CA ILE A 233 21.38 -8.46 -8.39
C ILE A 233 20.76 -7.07 -8.34
N LYS A 234 19.58 -6.91 -7.70
CA LYS A 234 18.83 -5.64 -7.61
C LYS A 234 19.70 -4.47 -7.14
N ASP A 235 20.46 -4.65 -6.06
CA ASP A 235 21.35 -3.62 -5.49
C ASP A 235 22.54 -3.25 -6.39
N SER A 236 22.83 -4.04 -7.43
CA SER A 236 23.92 -3.80 -8.37
C SER A 236 23.45 -3.13 -9.68
N LEU A 237 22.14 -3.05 -9.90
CA LEU A 237 21.57 -2.40 -11.08
C LEU A 237 21.59 -0.87 -10.90
N VAL A 238 21.79 -0.18 -12.02
CA VAL A 238 21.80 1.28 -12.10
C VAL A 238 20.68 1.70 -13.03
N ASP A 239 19.76 2.50 -12.51
CA ASP A 239 18.81 3.29 -13.28
C ASP A 239 19.60 4.47 -13.91
N ASN A 240 19.77 4.45 -15.24
CA ASN A 240 20.62 5.38 -15.97
C ASN A 240 19.90 6.68 -16.36
N ASP A 241 18.58 6.66 -16.46
CA ASP A 241 17.78 7.82 -16.81
C ASP A 241 17.02 8.44 -15.63
N GLY A 242 17.06 7.78 -14.47
CA GLY A 242 16.51 8.28 -13.21
C GLY A 242 14.99 8.30 -13.22
N ASP A 243 14.35 7.47 -14.06
CA ASP A 243 12.90 7.42 -14.20
C ASP A 243 12.22 6.58 -13.11
N GLY A 244 13.01 5.92 -12.25
CA GLY A 244 12.55 5.10 -11.13
C GLY A 244 12.29 3.63 -11.50
N LEU A 245 12.68 3.20 -12.70
CA LEU A 245 12.53 1.84 -13.20
C LEU A 245 13.88 1.30 -13.70
N ILE A 246 14.07 -0.01 -13.55
CA ILE A 246 15.07 -0.71 -14.36
C ILE A 246 14.37 -1.19 -15.63
N THR A 247 14.81 -0.70 -16.78
CA THR A 247 14.26 -1.02 -18.10
C THR A 247 15.31 -1.66 -19.02
N PHE A 248 14.89 -2.08 -20.22
CA PHE A 248 15.84 -2.54 -21.23
C PHE A 248 16.73 -1.41 -21.77
N TYR A 249 16.35 -0.14 -21.62
CA TYR A 249 17.28 0.98 -21.86
C TYR A 249 18.44 0.91 -20.87
N ASP A 250 18.16 0.67 -19.58
CA ASP A 250 19.17 0.57 -18.54
C ASP A 250 20.08 -0.63 -18.68
N LEU A 251 19.49 -1.79 -18.97
CA LEU A 251 20.26 -3.02 -19.18
C LEU A 251 21.22 -2.89 -20.38
N ASN A 252 20.82 -2.13 -21.40
CA ASN A 252 21.65 -1.82 -22.57
C ASN A 252 22.48 -0.53 -22.43
N ASN A 253 22.50 0.12 -21.26
CA ASN A 253 23.28 1.34 -20.97
C ASN A 253 22.93 2.52 -21.91
N LEU A 254 21.64 2.74 -22.10
CA LEU A 254 21.03 3.79 -22.91
C LEU A 254 20.25 4.78 -22.03
N HIS A 255 20.01 5.97 -22.56
CA HIS A 255 19.16 7.02 -21.96
C HIS A 255 18.36 7.66 -23.10
N VAL A 256 17.06 7.95 -22.90
CA VAL A 256 16.28 8.72 -23.89
C VAL A 256 16.02 10.15 -23.42
N ILE A 257 16.47 11.14 -24.20
CA ILE A 257 16.34 12.57 -23.88
C ILE A 257 15.68 13.26 -25.05
N ASP A 258 14.55 13.92 -24.83
CA ASP A 258 13.77 14.64 -25.85
C ASP A 258 13.49 13.78 -27.11
N GLY A 259 13.18 12.49 -26.89
CA GLY A 259 12.88 11.54 -27.98
C GLY A 259 14.11 11.00 -28.73
N GLU A 260 15.33 11.35 -28.32
CA GLU A 260 16.59 10.86 -28.91
C GLU A 260 17.28 9.86 -27.98
N ILE A 261 17.84 8.78 -28.55
CA ILE A 261 18.48 7.71 -27.77
C ILE A 261 19.99 7.96 -27.69
N TYR A 262 20.52 8.11 -26.47
CA TYR A 262 21.92 8.38 -26.20
C TYR A 262 22.60 7.21 -25.48
N VAL A 263 23.90 7.09 -25.71
CA VAL A 263 24.74 6.19 -24.92
C VAL A 263 24.98 6.80 -23.55
N ALA A 264 24.43 6.20 -22.48
CA ALA A 264 24.37 6.78 -21.14
C ALA A 264 25.74 7.26 -20.62
N SER A 265 26.80 6.48 -20.86
CA SER A 265 28.18 6.82 -20.45
C SER A 265 28.76 8.10 -21.07
N THR A 266 28.10 8.68 -22.07
CA THR A 266 28.53 9.89 -22.78
C THR A 266 27.67 11.11 -22.46
N VAL A 267 26.55 10.91 -21.75
CA VAL A 267 25.61 11.96 -21.38
C VAL A 267 26.20 12.83 -20.27
N VAL A 268 26.06 14.15 -20.43
CA VAL A 268 26.52 15.15 -19.46
C VAL A 268 25.35 16.04 -19.08
N PHE A 269 25.09 16.14 -17.77
CA PHE A 269 24.12 17.06 -17.18
C PHE A 269 24.82 18.24 -16.49
N ASP A 270 24.17 19.40 -16.45
CA ASP A 270 24.64 20.56 -15.68
C ASP A 270 24.30 20.44 -14.18
N VAL A 271 24.69 21.45 -13.39
CA VAL A 271 24.44 21.48 -11.93
C VAL A 271 22.96 21.54 -11.54
N ASN A 272 22.08 21.83 -12.49
CA ASN A 272 20.62 21.86 -12.31
C ASN A 272 19.96 20.63 -12.95
N GLY A 273 20.73 19.61 -13.36
CA GLY A 273 20.21 18.39 -13.97
C GLY A 273 19.79 18.53 -15.43
N ARG A 274 20.15 19.61 -16.13
CA ARG A 274 19.76 19.80 -17.54
C ARG A 274 20.76 19.16 -18.48
N PHE A 275 20.27 18.49 -19.52
CA PHE A 275 21.11 17.87 -20.54
C PHE A 275 21.99 18.91 -21.25
N VAL A 276 23.28 18.60 -21.38
CA VAL A 276 24.27 19.47 -22.05
C VAL A 276 24.74 18.85 -23.36
N SER A 277 25.10 17.57 -23.35
CA SER A 277 25.62 16.86 -24.52
C SER A 277 25.64 15.34 -24.31
N GLY A 278 25.58 14.57 -25.39
CA GLY A 278 25.75 13.11 -25.41
C GLY A 278 25.97 12.60 -26.83
N ASN A 279 26.45 11.37 -26.98
CA ASN A 279 26.53 10.69 -28.27
C ASN A 279 25.27 9.88 -28.52
N LEU A 280 24.64 10.08 -29.69
CA LEU A 280 23.51 9.27 -30.14
C LEU A 280 23.91 7.81 -30.32
N ALA A 281 23.03 6.90 -29.93
CA ALA A 281 23.10 5.49 -30.26
C ALA A 281 22.98 5.32 -31.78
N THR A 282 23.87 4.54 -32.39
CA THR A 282 23.83 4.29 -33.83
C THR A 282 22.82 3.20 -34.17
N GLU A 283 22.25 3.26 -35.38
CA GLU A 283 21.38 2.18 -35.91
C GLU A 283 22.07 0.81 -35.77
N ALA A 284 23.39 0.73 -35.99
CA ALA A 284 24.13 -0.52 -35.85
C ALA A 284 24.17 -1.05 -34.42
N GLU A 285 24.27 -0.17 -33.41
CA GLU A 285 24.21 -0.56 -32.00
C GLU A 285 22.79 -0.96 -31.58
N LEU A 286 21.75 -0.41 -32.21
CA LEU A 286 20.36 -0.75 -31.96
C LEU A 286 19.89 -2.00 -32.76
N THR A 287 20.54 -2.34 -33.89
CA THR A 287 20.13 -3.42 -34.79
C THR A 287 21.09 -4.63 -34.88
N THR A 288 22.39 -4.50 -34.60
CA THR A 288 23.39 -5.55 -34.88
C THR A 288 24.53 -5.70 -33.84
N ALA A 289 24.67 -6.92 -33.28
CA ALA A 289 25.88 -7.67 -32.92
C ALA A 289 27.14 -6.94 -32.38
N THR A 290 26.98 -5.83 -31.65
CA THR A 290 28.03 -5.28 -30.81
C THR A 290 27.40 -4.84 -29.50
N PRO A 291 27.51 -5.65 -28.43
CA PRO A 291 27.00 -5.26 -27.12
C PRO A 291 27.57 -3.91 -26.69
N TYR A 292 26.75 -3.09 -26.03
CA TYR A 292 27.23 -2.00 -25.20
C TYR A 292 28.04 -2.57 -24.02
N ALA A 293 29.25 -3.03 -24.31
CA ALA A 293 30.08 -3.84 -23.40
C ALA A 293 30.71 -3.03 -22.25
N ALA A 294 30.24 -1.81 -21.95
CA ALA A 294 30.90 -0.90 -21.01
C ALA A 294 29.93 -0.16 -20.06
N GLY A 295 28.74 -0.70 -19.81
CA GLY A 295 27.80 -0.20 -18.80
C GLY A 295 27.89 -0.95 -17.47
N ALA A 296 27.40 -0.34 -16.38
CA ALA A 296 27.35 -0.97 -15.05
C ALA A 296 26.50 -2.25 -15.05
N ASN A 297 25.38 -2.25 -15.78
CA ASN A 297 24.41 -3.35 -15.84
C ASN A 297 24.85 -4.50 -16.77
N ALA A 298 25.68 -4.21 -17.79
CA ALA A 298 26.03 -5.16 -18.86
C ALA A 298 26.83 -6.40 -18.40
N ASN A 299 27.33 -6.41 -17.16
CA ASN A 299 28.01 -7.58 -16.57
C ASN A 299 27.06 -8.50 -15.77
N LEU A 300 25.83 -8.06 -15.53
CA LEU A 300 24.85 -8.77 -14.68
C LEU A 300 23.95 -9.70 -15.49
N VAL A 301 23.74 -9.38 -16.78
CA VAL A 301 23.01 -10.21 -17.74
C VAL A 301 23.96 -10.59 -18.86
N LYS A 302 23.94 -11.87 -19.24
CA LYS A 302 24.68 -12.34 -20.40
C LYS A 302 23.77 -12.28 -21.62
N ASP A 303 24.22 -11.64 -22.70
CA ASP A 303 23.64 -11.83 -24.03
C ASP A 303 23.80 -13.31 -24.42
N LEU A 304 22.68 -14.03 -24.46
CA LEU A 304 22.59 -15.45 -24.73
C LEU A 304 22.04 -15.63 -26.15
N ALA A 305 22.44 -16.74 -26.78
CA ALA A 305 21.74 -17.14 -27.99
C ALA A 305 20.35 -17.63 -27.57
N GLY A 306 19.32 -16.82 -27.84
CA GLY A 306 17.92 -17.21 -27.63
C GLY A 306 17.55 -18.52 -28.34
N ASP A 307 16.39 -19.07 -27.98
CA ASP A 307 15.75 -20.26 -28.53
C ASP A 307 15.45 -20.20 -30.04
N ARG A 308 15.48 -19.00 -30.64
CA ARG A 308 15.36 -18.79 -32.10
C ARG A 308 16.70 -18.63 -32.86
N GLY A 309 17.83 -18.70 -32.16
CA GLY A 309 19.15 -18.93 -32.74
C GLY A 309 19.92 -17.66 -33.13
N GLY A 310 20.71 -17.14 -32.19
CA GLY A 310 21.83 -16.23 -32.44
C GLY A 310 22.04 -15.22 -31.30
N ILE A 311 23.30 -14.95 -30.95
CA ILE A 311 23.69 -13.79 -30.14
C ILE A 311 23.37 -12.56 -31.00
N ASN A 312 22.44 -11.72 -30.57
CA ASN A 312 21.98 -10.57 -31.35
C ASN A 312 22.71 -9.27 -30.98
N GLY A 313 23.51 -9.28 -29.90
CA GLY A 313 24.33 -8.15 -29.47
C GLY A 313 23.62 -7.17 -28.55
N ARG A 314 22.44 -7.50 -28.03
CA ARG A 314 21.63 -6.66 -27.12
C ARG A 314 21.11 -7.54 -25.99
N ILE A 315 20.79 -6.92 -24.86
CA ILE A 315 20.06 -7.59 -23.77
C ILE A 315 18.58 -7.40 -24.02
N ASP A 316 17.85 -8.50 -24.22
CA ASP A 316 16.40 -8.50 -24.41
C ASP A 316 15.69 -9.46 -23.44
N ALA A 317 14.36 -9.52 -23.55
CA ALA A 317 13.55 -10.31 -22.64
C ALA A 317 13.79 -11.83 -22.77
N LEU A 318 14.21 -12.32 -23.94
CA LEU A 318 14.54 -13.74 -24.10
C LEU A 318 15.85 -14.09 -23.38
N ASP A 319 16.80 -13.15 -23.27
CA ASP A 319 18.02 -13.34 -22.47
C ASP A 319 17.71 -13.52 -20.98
N LEU A 320 16.81 -12.68 -20.44
CA LEU A 320 16.38 -12.74 -19.04
C LEU A 320 15.67 -14.06 -18.74
N LEU A 321 14.72 -14.45 -19.59
CA LEU A 321 13.99 -15.72 -19.45
C LEU A 321 14.89 -16.96 -19.60
N ALA A 322 16.03 -16.84 -20.29
CA ALA A 322 17.00 -17.93 -20.45
C ALA A 322 18.07 -17.96 -19.33
N ASP A 323 18.28 -16.87 -18.60
CA ASP A 323 19.23 -16.82 -17.48
C ASP A 323 18.54 -17.24 -16.18
N THR A 324 18.93 -18.40 -15.66
CA THR A 324 18.43 -18.96 -14.38
C THR A 324 18.69 -18.09 -13.16
N LYS A 325 19.49 -17.02 -13.29
CA LYS A 325 19.60 -16.02 -12.22
C LYS A 325 18.37 -15.12 -12.15
N TRP A 326 17.74 -14.85 -13.29
CA TRP A 326 16.58 -13.99 -13.46
C TRP A 326 15.28 -14.80 -13.47
N ALA A 327 15.20 -15.84 -14.30
CA ALA A 327 14.08 -16.79 -14.34
C ALA A 327 14.47 -18.10 -13.63
N ASP A 328 14.36 -18.12 -12.31
CA ASP A 328 14.85 -19.23 -11.46
C ASP A 328 13.76 -20.27 -11.11
N GLY A 329 12.55 -20.10 -11.65
CA GLY A 329 11.40 -20.95 -11.39
C GLY A 329 10.73 -20.65 -10.06
N ARG A 330 10.92 -19.45 -9.50
CA ARG A 330 10.29 -18.98 -8.26
C ARG A 330 9.37 -17.80 -8.54
N ASP A 331 8.49 -17.59 -7.58
CA ASP A 331 7.61 -16.42 -7.50
C ASP A 331 8.30 -15.48 -6.52
N THR A 332 9.07 -14.52 -7.05
CA THR A 332 9.97 -13.67 -6.27
C THR A 332 9.19 -12.58 -5.54
N ASP A 333 8.15 -12.05 -6.19
CA ASP A 333 7.29 -11.01 -5.63
C ASP A 333 6.07 -11.56 -4.85
N GLY A 334 5.85 -12.87 -4.85
CA GLY A 334 4.78 -13.53 -4.09
C GLY A 334 3.39 -13.23 -4.66
N ASN A 335 3.27 -13.01 -5.97
CA ASN A 335 2.01 -12.71 -6.64
C ASN A 335 1.27 -13.95 -7.17
N GLY A 336 1.87 -15.13 -7.03
CA GLY A 336 1.33 -16.42 -7.45
C GLY A 336 1.71 -16.83 -8.88
N PHE A 337 2.50 -16.03 -9.59
CA PHE A 337 3.00 -16.29 -10.93
C PHE A 337 4.52 -16.44 -10.91
N PHE A 338 5.02 -17.59 -11.37
CA PHE A 338 6.45 -17.87 -11.41
C PHE A 338 7.09 -17.20 -12.63
N ASP A 339 8.23 -16.53 -12.43
CA ASP A 339 9.02 -15.87 -13.47
C ASP A 339 8.18 -14.99 -14.43
N ASP A 340 7.30 -14.12 -13.91
CA ASP A 340 6.47 -13.21 -14.71
C ASP A 340 7.19 -11.92 -15.15
N LEU A 341 8.50 -12.03 -15.37
CA LEU A 341 9.45 -10.96 -15.68
C LEU A 341 8.96 -9.94 -16.73
N VAL A 342 8.24 -10.38 -17.77
CA VAL A 342 7.79 -9.51 -18.88
C VAL A 342 6.30 -9.66 -19.22
N GLY A 343 5.57 -10.35 -18.36
CA GLY A 343 4.17 -10.72 -18.55
C GLY A 343 3.96 -12.23 -18.42
N VAL A 344 2.75 -12.70 -18.76
CA VAL A 344 2.30 -14.05 -18.43
C VAL A 344 1.68 -14.76 -19.64
N ASN A 345 2.00 -16.04 -19.80
CA ASN A 345 1.26 -16.94 -20.68
C ASN A 345 0.10 -17.61 -19.95
N PHE A 346 -1.12 -17.19 -20.26
CA PHE A 346 -2.33 -17.78 -19.66
C PHE A 346 -2.84 -19.01 -20.40
N ARG A 347 -2.22 -19.42 -21.51
CA ARG A 347 -2.72 -20.53 -22.33
C ARG A 347 -2.14 -21.87 -21.87
N SER A 348 -2.99 -22.77 -21.38
CA SER A 348 -2.58 -24.12 -20.95
C SER A 348 -2.48 -25.11 -22.13
N GLY A 349 -1.42 -25.93 -22.18
CA GLY A 349 -1.17 -26.92 -23.25
C GLY A 349 0.15 -27.67 -23.11
N SER A 350 0.47 -28.57 -24.07
CA SER A 350 1.72 -29.36 -24.11
C SER A 350 3.00 -28.53 -24.33
N ASP A 351 2.84 -27.24 -24.59
CA ASP A 351 3.87 -26.34 -25.10
C ASP A 351 4.37 -25.36 -24.02
N ASP A 352 3.77 -25.39 -22.82
CA ASP A 352 4.18 -24.59 -21.67
C ASP A 352 3.86 -25.32 -20.35
N PRO A 353 4.84 -26.01 -19.73
CA PRO A 353 4.71 -26.38 -18.34
C PRO A 353 4.83 -25.09 -17.52
N LEU A 354 3.76 -24.71 -16.81
CA LEU A 354 3.59 -23.51 -15.95
C LEU A 354 4.80 -23.04 -15.09
N ALA A 355 5.89 -23.80 -15.03
CA ALA A 355 7.14 -23.49 -14.36
C ALA A 355 8.18 -22.71 -15.20
N ALA A 356 7.89 -22.33 -16.46
CA ALA A 356 8.85 -21.57 -17.30
C ALA A 356 8.21 -20.38 -18.03
N ASN A 357 7.05 -19.91 -17.56
CA ASN A 357 6.21 -18.84 -18.09
C ASN A 357 6.74 -18.14 -19.37
N ASN A 358 6.19 -18.47 -20.54
CA ASN A 358 6.69 -17.92 -21.82
C ASN A 358 5.63 -17.10 -22.59
N PRO A 359 5.61 -15.77 -22.43
CA PRO A 359 4.66 -14.88 -23.10
C PRO A 359 5.08 -14.45 -24.53
N ASP A 360 6.09 -15.07 -25.13
CA ASP A 360 6.54 -14.79 -26.50
C ASP A 360 5.46 -15.11 -27.56
N ASP A 361 5.45 -14.33 -28.64
CA ASP A 361 4.44 -14.43 -29.69
C ASP A 361 4.60 -15.69 -30.54
N VAL A 362 3.57 -16.54 -30.56
CA VAL A 362 3.56 -17.75 -31.41
C VAL A 362 3.02 -17.52 -32.81
N LEU A 363 2.21 -16.48 -33.02
CA LEU A 363 1.43 -16.26 -34.24
C LEU A 363 1.90 -15.05 -35.07
N GLY A 364 2.26 -13.95 -34.41
CA GLY A 364 2.61 -12.66 -35.03
C GLY A 364 1.53 -11.57 -34.94
N HIS A 365 0.32 -11.89 -34.44
CA HIS A 365 -0.77 -10.92 -34.36
C HIS A 365 -0.52 -9.89 -33.26
N GLY A 366 -0.18 -10.34 -32.05
CA GLY A 366 0.14 -9.47 -30.92
C GLY A 366 1.39 -8.61 -31.17
N THR A 367 2.38 -9.12 -31.90
CA THR A 367 3.53 -8.31 -32.35
C THR A 367 3.11 -7.11 -33.19
N HIS A 368 2.22 -7.31 -34.18
CA HIS A 368 1.74 -6.21 -35.04
C HIS A 368 0.95 -5.16 -34.24
N VAL A 369 0.15 -5.62 -33.28
CA VAL A 369 -0.56 -4.77 -32.32
C VAL A 369 0.42 -3.96 -31.48
N ALA A 370 1.43 -4.61 -30.89
CA ALA A 370 2.46 -3.98 -30.07
C ALA A 370 3.22 -2.88 -30.83
N GLY A 371 3.62 -3.12 -32.08
CA GLY A 371 4.27 -2.10 -32.90
C GLY A 371 3.39 -0.90 -33.25
N THR A 372 2.07 -1.10 -33.36
CA THR A 372 1.14 0.01 -33.60
C THR A 372 0.99 0.88 -32.35
N ILE A 373 1.04 0.27 -31.16
CA ILE A 373 1.00 0.97 -29.87
C ILE A 373 2.30 1.74 -29.68
N GLY A 374 3.45 1.07 -29.74
CA GLY A 374 4.72 1.64 -29.34
C GLY A 374 5.95 0.93 -29.91
N ALA A 375 6.01 0.76 -31.24
CA ALA A 375 7.31 0.65 -31.90
C ALA A 375 8.15 1.90 -31.57
N ILE A 376 9.42 1.67 -31.26
CA ILE A 376 10.32 2.70 -30.74
C ILE A 376 10.47 3.79 -31.80
N GLY A 377 10.22 5.03 -31.43
CA GLY A 377 10.42 6.15 -32.35
C GLY A 377 11.85 6.64 -32.37
N ASN A 378 12.24 7.21 -33.50
CA ASN A 378 13.49 7.93 -33.69
C ASN A 378 14.75 7.05 -33.54
N ASN A 379 14.62 5.75 -33.76
CA ASN A 379 15.72 4.79 -33.67
C ASN A 379 16.36 4.48 -35.04
N SER A 380 15.84 5.11 -36.12
CA SER A 380 16.22 4.93 -37.53
C SER A 380 15.84 3.59 -38.14
N ILE A 381 14.99 2.79 -37.47
CA ILE A 381 14.65 1.43 -37.83
C ILE A 381 13.15 1.37 -38.14
N GLY A 382 12.77 0.69 -39.21
CA GLY A 382 11.39 0.21 -39.31
C GLY A 382 10.30 1.27 -39.20
N VAL A 383 9.31 1.00 -38.35
CA VAL A 383 8.10 1.81 -38.17
C VAL A 383 8.13 2.53 -36.83
N VAL A 384 7.17 3.42 -36.60
CA VAL A 384 6.99 4.10 -35.32
C VAL A 384 5.58 3.84 -34.78
N GLY A 385 5.46 3.65 -33.47
CA GLY A 385 4.18 3.51 -32.78
C GLY A 385 3.50 4.86 -32.54
N VAL A 386 2.28 4.84 -32.00
CA VAL A 386 1.63 6.07 -31.52
C VAL A 386 2.38 6.64 -30.31
N ASN A 387 2.93 5.78 -29.45
CA ASN A 387 3.64 6.13 -28.22
C ASN A 387 5.08 5.60 -28.28
N TRP A 388 6.07 6.46 -28.55
CA TRP A 388 7.45 6.03 -28.88
C TRP A 388 8.14 5.37 -27.70
N GLN A 389 7.87 5.84 -26.49
CA GLN A 389 8.36 5.28 -25.24
C GLN A 389 7.19 4.76 -24.43
N THR A 390 7.15 3.46 -24.17
CA THR A 390 6.07 2.83 -23.42
C THR A 390 6.52 1.50 -22.87
N SER A 391 5.86 1.01 -21.83
CA SER A 391 6.09 -0.32 -21.28
C SER A 391 5.01 -1.29 -21.77
N LEU A 392 5.38 -2.24 -22.63
CA LEU A 392 4.50 -3.24 -23.22
C LEU A 392 4.55 -4.54 -22.42
N MET A 393 3.48 -4.82 -21.69
CA MET A 393 3.32 -6.06 -20.92
C MET A 393 2.68 -7.13 -21.81
N SER A 394 3.39 -8.25 -22.03
CA SER A 394 2.91 -9.32 -22.91
C SER A 394 1.97 -10.28 -22.17
N LEU A 395 0.66 -10.21 -22.46
CA LEU A 395 -0.36 -11.08 -21.84
C LEU A 395 -0.89 -12.06 -22.87
N ARG A 396 -0.26 -13.22 -22.97
CA ARG A 396 -0.57 -14.20 -24.02
C ARG A 396 -1.78 -15.03 -23.65
N ILE A 397 -2.83 -14.92 -24.45
CA ILE A 397 -4.05 -15.72 -24.35
C ILE A 397 -4.34 -16.54 -25.61
N LEU A 398 -3.86 -16.11 -26.78
CA LEU A 398 -4.15 -16.77 -28.05
C LEU A 398 -3.11 -17.86 -28.38
N ASP A 399 -3.58 -18.97 -28.94
CA ASP A 399 -2.72 -20.02 -29.50
C ASP A 399 -2.36 -19.78 -30.98
N ASN A 400 -1.57 -20.70 -31.55
CA ASN A 400 -1.12 -20.66 -32.95
C ASN A 400 -2.25 -20.77 -34.00
N ASN A 401 -3.49 -21.02 -33.60
CA ASN A 401 -4.66 -21.01 -34.46
C ASN A 401 -5.54 -19.76 -34.25
N ASN A 402 -5.02 -18.75 -33.55
CA ASN A 402 -5.75 -17.54 -33.18
C ASN A 402 -6.99 -17.85 -32.32
N ARG A 403 -6.86 -18.78 -31.38
CA ARG A 403 -7.95 -19.22 -30.48
C ARG A 403 -7.56 -19.08 -29.02
N SER A 404 -8.57 -18.85 -28.18
CA SER A 404 -8.42 -18.85 -26.73
C SER A 404 -9.68 -19.40 -26.05
N ASP A 405 -9.64 -19.49 -24.73
CA ASP A 405 -10.78 -19.73 -23.86
C ASP A 405 -11.06 -18.48 -23.01
N ALA A 406 -12.32 -18.29 -22.60
CA ALA A 406 -12.71 -17.13 -21.80
C ALA A 406 -11.97 -17.07 -20.45
N GLY A 407 -11.53 -18.22 -19.91
CA GLY A 407 -10.76 -18.27 -18.67
C GLY A 407 -9.38 -17.62 -18.81
N ALA A 408 -8.69 -17.81 -19.93
CA ALA A 408 -7.40 -17.16 -20.20
C ALA A 408 -7.53 -15.63 -20.26
N GLY A 409 -8.54 -15.12 -20.95
CA GLY A 409 -8.84 -13.68 -20.97
C GLY A 409 -9.16 -13.12 -19.58
N LEU A 410 -9.94 -13.86 -18.78
CA LEU A 410 -10.32 -13.42 -17.43
C LEU A 410 -9.10 -13.38 -16.50
N ARG A 411 -8.20 -14.38 -16.60
CA ARG A 411 -6.94 -14.38 -15.83
C ARG A 411 -6.03 -13.23 -16.24
N ALA A 412 -5.95 -12.89 -17.52
CA ALA A 412 -5.17 -11.74 -17.98
C ALA A 412 -5.71 -10.40 -17.43
N VAL A 413 -7.02 -10.21 -17.42
CA VAL A 413 -7.68 -9.04 -16.83
C VAL A 413 -7.40 -8.96 -15.33
N ASN A 414 -7.55 -10.07 -14.61
CA ASN A 414 -7.30 -10.11 -13.17
C ASN A 414 -5.83 -9.93 -12.81
N TYR A 415 -4.90 -10.44 -13.62
CA TYR A 415 -3.48 -10.20 -13.44
C TYR A 415 -3.13 -8.72 -13.60
N ALA A 416 -3.63 -8.07 -14.65
CA ALA A 416 -3.42 -6.64 -14.84
C ALA A 416 -4.00 -5.79 -13.69
N LYS A 417 -5.20 -6.15 -13.21
CA LYS A 417 -5.83 -5.56 -12.02
C LYS A 417 -4.94 -5.73 -10.78
N MET A 418 -4.49 -6.97 -10.51
CA MET A 418 -3.61 -7.29 -9.39
C MET A 418 -2.31 -6.49 -9.45
N MET A 419 -1.64 -6.45 -10.61
CA MET A 419 -0.41 -5.68 -10.77
C MET A 419 -0.63 -4.19 -10.54
N ARG A 420 -1.79 -3.66 -10.95
CA ARG A 420 -2.18 -2.28 -10.67
C ARG A 420 -2.42 -2.03 -9.18
N GLU A 421 -3.14 -2.91 -8.50
CA GLU A 421 -3.42 -2.80 -7.05
C GLU A 421 -2.15 -2.93 -6.20
N ARG A 422 -1.20 -3.76 -6.64
CA ARG A 422 0.10 -3.96 -5.99
C ARG A 422 1.12 -2.89 -6.34
N HIS A 423 0.82 -1.98 -7.27
CA HIS A 423 1.79 -0.99 -7.74
C HIS A 423 2.24 -0.08 -6.59
N ARG A 424 3.51 -0.21 -6.21
CA ARG A 424 4.12 0.51 -5.10
C ARG A 424 5.37 1.22 -5.53
N ILE A 425 5.47 2.44 -5.04
CA ILE A 425 6.64 3.28 -5.19
C ILE A 425 7.21 3.55 -3.80
N ASP A 426 8.52 3.40 -3.64
CA ASP A 426 9.19 3.64 -2.36
C ASP A 426 9.50 5.13 -2.11
N GLY A 427 10.28 5.41 -1.05
CA GLY A 427 10.66 6.78 -0.68
C GLY A 427 11.58 7.48 -1.68
N ASP A 428 12.24 6.72 -2.55
CA ASP A 428 13.18 7.20 -3.57
C ASP A 428 12.54 7.23 -4.97
N ASN A 429 11.20 7.12 -5.02
CA ASN A 429 10.40 7.13 -6.23
C ASN A 429 10.64 5.93 -7.16
N GLN A 430 11.15 4.80 -6.64
CA GLN A 430 11.34 3.59 -7.42
C GLN A 430 10.15 2.65 -7.30
N THR A 431 9.76 2.03 -8.42
CA THR A 431 8.73 0.98 -8.36
C THR A 431 9.33 -0.28 -7.76
N VAL A 432 8.80 -0.71 -6.62
CA VAL A 432 9.31 -1.87 -5.87
C VAL A 432 8.48 -3.14 -6.08
N GLU A 433 7.20 -2.98 -6.43
CA GLU A 433 6.23 -4.05 -6.55
C GLU A 433 5.12 -3.65 -7.52
N GLY A 434 4.51 -4.62 -8.20
CA GLY A 434 3.40 -4.40 -9.13
C GLY A 434 3.80 -3.59 -10.37
N ALA A 435 2.80 -3.01 -11.04
CA ALA A 435 3.01 -2.21 -12.25
C ALA A 435 1.94 -1.14 -12.41
N ASN A 436 2.33 0.03 -12.93
CA ASN A 436 1.41 1.11 -13.32
C ASN A 436 0.68 0.77 -14.63
N VAL A 437 -0.05 -0.35 -14.64
CA VAL A 437 -0.92 -0.73 -15.76
C VAL A 437 -2.01 0.32 -15.87
N ARG A 438 -2.11 0.98 -17.02
CA ARG A 438 -3.14 2.00 -17.28
C ARG A 438 -4.07 1.62 -18.42
N ILE A 439 -3.62 0.73 -19.31
CA ILE A 439 -4.37 0.33 -20.50
C ILE A 439 -4.25 -1.17 -20.73
N LEU A 440 -5.36 -1.83 -21.06
CA LEU A 440 -5.36 -3.12 -21.73
C LEU A 440 -5.84 -2.96 -23.18
N ASN A 441 -5.00 -3.36 -24.12
CA ASN A 441 -5.39 -3.49 -25.52
C ASN A 441 -5.93 -4.90 -25.78
N ASN A 442 -7.19 -4.99 -26.22
CA ASN A 442 -7.90 -6.23 -26.46
C ASN A 442 -8.35 -6.33 -27.93
N SER A 443 -7.42 -6.77 -28.78
CA SER A 443 -7.60 -6.90 -30.24
C SER A 443 -8.26 -8.22 -30.66
N TRP A 444 -9.11 -8.79 -29.80
CA TRP A 444 -9.79 -10.08 -29.93
C TRP A 444 -11.25 -9.99 -29.50
N GLY A 445 -12.05 -10.99 -29.87
CA GLY A 445 -13.45 -11.05 -29.44
C GLY A 445 -14.26 -12.04 -30.27
N GLN A 446 -15.54 -12.16 -29.95
CA GLN A 446 -16.45 -13.07 -30.63
C GLN A 446 -17.90 -12.55 -30.64
N PRO A 447 -18.70 -12.91 -31.66
CA PRO A 447 -20.13 -12.64 -31.66
C PRO A 447 -20.85 -13.56 -30.67
N GLY A 448 -21.68 -12.98 -29.79
CA GLY A 448 -22.28 -13.72 -28.67
C GLY A 448 -21.25 -14.12 -27.59
N GLY A 449 -21.68 -14.88 -26.57
CA GLY A 449 -20.77 -15.28 -25.47
C GLY A 449 -20.63 -14.26 -24.36
N TYR A 450 -21.75 -13.67 -23.92
CA TYR A 450 -21.83 -12.86 -22.71
C TYR A 450 -21.51 -13.72 -21.49
N GLU A 451 -20.51 -13.30 -20.71
CA GLU A 451 -20.10 -13.95 -19.47
C GLU A 451 -20.10 -12.91 -18.32
N PRO A 452 -21.02 -13.03 -17.34
CA PRO A 452 -21.15 -12.04 -16.26
C PRO A 452 -19.86 -11.79 -15.47
N ALA A 453 -19.05 -12.84 -15.29
CA ALA A 453 -17.77 -12.75 -14.58
C ALA A 453 -16.75 -11.88 -15.33
N PHE A 454 -16.82 -11.86 -16.67
CA PHE A 454 -15.93 -11.05 -17.49
C PHE A 454 -16.31 -9.57 -17.44
N GLU A 455 -17.61 -9.27 -17.47
CA GLU A 455 -18.10 -7.90 -17.25
C GLU A 455 -17.70 -7.39 -15.87
N THR A 456 -17.87 -8.21 -14.84
CA THR A 456 -17.49 -7.86 -13.46
C THR A 456 -16.00 -7.57 -13.35
N ALA A 457 -15.15 -8.44 -13.92
CA ALA A 457 -13.70 -8.23 -13.89
C ALA A 457 -13.25 -6.97 -14.66
N ILE A 458 -13.90 -6.63 -15.78
CA ILE A 458 -13.59 -5.40 -16.52
C ILE A 458 -14.03 -4.16 -15.71
N ARG A 459 -15.19 -4.20 -15.04
CA ARG A 459 -15.65 -3.11 -14.17
C ARG A 459 -14.70 -2.91 -13.00
N GLU A 460 -14.34 -3.98 -12.29
CA GLU A 460 -13.37 -3.93 -11.19
C GLU A 460 -11.98 -3.46 -11.65
N LEU A 461 -11.54 -3.88 -12.85
CA LEU A 461 -10.33 -3.35 -13.46
C LEU A 461 -10.43 -1.83 -13.67
N GLY A 462 -11.59 -1.32 -14.08
CA GLY A 462 -11.87 0.11 -14.23
C GLY A 462 -11.77 0.87 -12.92
N GLU A 463 -12.25 0.29 -11.82
CA GLU A 463 -12.14 0.86 -10.47
C GLU A 463 -10.68 1.05 -10.02
N THR A 464 -9.74 0.27 -10.56
CA THR A 464 -8.29 0.43 -10.32
C THR A 464 -7.61 1.47 -11.23
N GLY A 465 -8.40 2.15 -12.08
CA GLY A 465 -7.92 3.20 -12.98
C GLY A 465 -7.33 2.70 -14.30
N VAL A 466 -7.80 1.54 -14.80
CA VAL A 466 -7.30 0.93 -16.04
C VAL A 466 -8.35 0.96 -17.15
N LEU A 467 -7.96 1.50 -18.30
CA LEU A 467 -8.79 1.56 -19.50
C LEU A 467 -8.79 0.24 -20.27
N PHE A 468 -9.97 -0.24 -20.65
CA PHE A 468 -10.13 -1.47 -21.42
C PHE A 468 -10.48 -1.15 -22.88
N VAL A 469 -9.49 -1.14 -23.76
CA VAL A 469 -9.68 -0.78 -25.18
C VAL A 469 -9.92 -2.04 -26.01
N ALA A 470 -11.09 -2.15 -26.65
CA ALA A 470 -11.55 -3.39 -27.26
C ALA A 470 -11.95 -3.23 -28.73
N ALA A 471 -11.62 -4.21 -29.57
CA ALA A 471 -12.00 -4.23 -30.98
C ALA A 471 -13.51 -4.48 -31.18
N ALA A 472 -14.19 -3.64 -31.96
CA ALA A 472 -15.64 -3.74 -32.20
C ALA A 472 -16.05 -5.02 -32.98
N GLY A 473 -15.12 -5.65 -33.68
CA GLY A 473 -15.32 -6.87 -34.47
C GLY A 473 -15.23 -6.64 -35.99
N ASN A 474 -14.96 -7.71 -36.73
CA ASN A 474 -14.63 -7.68 -38.17
C ASN A 474 -15.75 -8.22 -39.08
N GLY A 475 -17.01 -7.97 -38.70
CA GLY A 475 -18.15 -8.25 -39.56
C GLY A 475 -18.56 -9.72 -39.64
N ASP A 476 -19.46 -10.00 -40.57
CA ASP A 476 -19.94 -11.35 -40.86
C ASP A 476 -18.98 -12.14 -41.77
N ILE A 477 -19.34 -13.40 -42.06
CA ILE A 477 -18.56 -14.28 -42.94
C ILE A 477 -18.41 -13.76 -44.38
N PHE A 478 -19.15 -12.71 -44.77
CA PHE A 478 -19.07 -12.07 -46.07
C PHE A 478 -18.22 -10.79 -46.04
N GLY A 479 -17.64 -10.45 -44.89
CA GLY A 479 -16.80 -9.27 -44.67
C GLY A 479 -17.60 -7.98 -44.59
N ASN A 480 -18.88 -8.04 -44.22
CA ASN A 480 -19.71 -6.87 -43.98
C ASN A 480 -19.82 -6.62 -42.47
N GLY A 481 -19.58 -5.38 -42.06
CA GLY A 481 -19.76 -4.93 -40.68
C GLY A 481 -21.15 -5.22 -40.14
N VAL A 482 -21.20 -5.67 -38.88
CA VAL A 482 -22.43 -5.94 -38.14
C VAL A 482 -22.72 -4.79 -37.18
N ASN A 483 -24.01 -4.47 -36.99
CA ASN A 483 -24.43 -3.47 -36.01
C ASN A 483 -24.46 -4.09 -34.60
N ASN A 484 -23.53 -3.68 -33.74
CA ASN A 484 -23.40 -4.14 -32.36
C ASN A 484 -24.57 -3.71 -31.46
N ASP A 485 -25.32 -2.66 -31.82
CA ASP A 485 -26.56 -2.28 -31.10
C ASP A 485 -27.67 -3.33 -31.30
N GLN A 486 -27.54 -4.18 -32.32
CA GLN A 486 -28.48 -5.26 -32.62
C GLN A 486 -27.91 -6.65 -32.32
N THR A 487 -26.59 -6.82 -32.47
CA THR A 487 -25.89 -8.09 -32.24
C THR A 487 -24.57 -7.82 -31.55
N SER A 488 -24.56 -7.94 -30.23
CA SER A 488 -23.40 -7.66 -29.39
C SER A 488 -22.17 -8.50 -29.75
N PHE A 489 -21.00 -7.89 -29.62
CA PHE A 489 -19.68 -8.50 -29.83
C PHE A 489 -18.84 -8.32 -28.57
N TYR A 490 -18.46 -9.42 -27.92
CA TYR A 490 -17.77 -9.37 -26.63
C TYR A 490 -16.25 -9.58 -26.81
N PRO A 491 -15.41 -8.86 -26.06
CA PRO A 491 -15.75 -8.03 -24.88
C PRO A 491 -16.22 -6.58 -25.18
N ALA A 492 -16.10 -6.10 -26.42
CA ALA A 492 -16.35 -4.68 -26.76
C ALA A 492 -17.76 -4.15 -26.49
N SER A 493 -18.76 -5.03 -26.35
CA SER A 493 -20.16 -4.68 -26.06
C SER A 493 -20.57 -4.93 -24.60
N TYR A 494 -19.64 -5.22 -23.69
CA TYR A 494 -19.96 -5.22 -22.26
C TYR A 494 -20.34 -3.80 -21.82
N ASP A 495 -21.28 -3.72 -20.88
CA ASP A 495 -21.62 -2.45 -20.24
C ASP A 495 -20.59 -2.21 -19.13
N ALA A 496 -19.53 -1.44 -19.40
CA ALA A 496 -18.57 -1.03 -18.38
C ALA A 496 -17.98 0.31 -18.81
N GLU A 497 -17.92 1.28 -17.89
CA GLU A 497 -17.59 2.68 -18.21
C GLU A 497 -16.14 2.84 -18.70
N ASN A 498 -15.23 2.00 -18.21
CA ASN A 498 -13.82 1.99 -18.61
C ASN A 498 -13.57 1.30 -19.96
N ILE A 499 -14.59 0.81 -20.67
CA ILE A 499 -14.43 0.25 -22.02
C ILE A 499 -14.39 1.37 -23.06
N VAL A 500 -13.48 1.22 -24.03
CA VAL A 500 -13.52 1.96 -25.30
C VAL A 500 -13.61 0.96 -26.45
N SER A 501 -14.78 0.88 -27.07
CA SER A 501 -15.08 0.01 -28.21
C SER A 501 -14.68 0.67 -29.52
N VAL A 502 -13.76 0.05 -30.28
CA VAL A 502 -13.06 0.67 -31.41
C VAL A 502 -13.43 0.04 -32.75
N ALA A 503 -14.02 0.84 -33.63
CA ALA A 503 -14.24 0.53 -35.04
C ALA A 503 -13.01 0.86 -35.93
N ALA A 504 -12.95 0.26 -37.12
CA ALA A 504 -11.91 0.53 -38.10
C ALA A 504 -12.38 1.54 -39.16
N SER A 505 -11.57 2.56 -39.41
CA SER A 505 -11.72 3.51 -40.51
C SER A 505 -10.68 3.28 -41.61
N THR A 506 -11.00 3.72 -42.82
CA THR A 506 -10.06 3.85 -43.94
C THR A 506 -9.33 5.19 -43.86
N PHE A 507 -8.34 5.39 -44.73
CA PHE A 507 -7.60 6.65 -44.83
C PHE A 507 -8.47 7.83 -45.33
N GLU A 508 -9.61 7.56 -45.98
CA GLU A 508 -10.57 8.58 -46.43
C GLU A 508 -11.62 8.93 -45.35
N ASP A 509 -11.38 8.55 -44.10
CA ASP A 509 -12.26 8.81 -42.96
C ASP A 509 -13.65 8.19 -43.13
N ARG A 510 -13.68 7.04 -43.81
CA ARG A 510 -14.89 6.22 -43.96
C ARG A 510 -14.77 5.02 -43.04
N LEU A 511 -15.88 4.56 -42.48
CA LEU A 511 -15.91 3.25 -41.82
C LEU A 511 -15.48 2.15 -42.79
N ALA A 512 -14.56 1.27 -42.39
CA ALA A 512 -14.14 0.13 -43.18
C ALA A 512 -15.30 -0.84 -43.37
N THR A 513 -15.44 -1.44 -44.56
CA THR A 513 -16.60 -2.27 -44.90
C THR A 513 -16.78 -3.48 -43.97
N PHE A 514 -15.69 -4.02 -43.44
CA PHE A 514 -15.72 -5.14 -42.50
C PHE A 514 -15.94 -4.71 -41.04
N SER A 515 -15.82 -3.43 -40.70
CA SER A 515 -15.88 -2.99 -39.31
C SER A 515 -17.30 -3.11 -38.77
N ASN A 516 -17.45 -3.76 -37.62
CA ASN A 516 -18.65 -3.58 -36.83
C ASN A 516 -18.81 -2.11 -36.39
N TYR A 517 -20.05 -1.73 -36.10
CA TYR A 517 -20.46 -0.37 -35.78
C TYR A 517 -21.65 -0.36 -34.83
N GLY A 518 -21.98 0.78 -34.24
CA GLY A 518 -23.11 0.92 -33.32
C GLY A 518 -23.10 2.31 -32.71
N HIS A 519 -24.25 2.99 -32.71
CA HIS A 519 -24.36 4.34 -32.18
C HIS A 519 -24.24 4.37 -30.65
N THR A 520 -24.54 3.26 -29.99
CA THR A 520 -24.47 3.14 -28.52
C THR A 520 -23.41 2.18 -28.03
N SER A 521 -23.09 1.15 -28.82
CA SER A 521 -22.21 0.02 -28.43
C SER A 521 -20.78 0.10 -29.01
N VAL A 522 -20.51 1.08 -29.88
CA VAL A 522 -19.17 1.34 -30.42
C VAL A 522 -18.84 2.79 -30.20
N ASP A 523 -17.75 3.07 -29.48
CA ASP A 523 -17.48 4.41 -28.99
C ASP A 523 -16.82 5.29 -30.04
N ILE A 524 -15.79 4.78 -30.71
CA ILE A 524 -14.93 5.56 -31.60
C ILE A 524 -14.45 4.73 -32.79
N ALA A 525 -14.05 5.38 -33.89
CA ALA A 525 -13.30 4.74 -34.96
C ALA A 525 -11.81 5.10 -34.90
N ALA A 526 -10.93 4.26 -35.42
CA ALA A 526 -9.52 4.57 -35.61
C ALA A 526 -8.99 3.93 -36.90
N PRO A 527 -7.84 4.37 -37.45
CA PRO A 527 -7.28 3.78 -38.67
C PRO A 527 -7.09 2.27 -38.54
N GLY A 528 -7.77 1.49 -39.38
CA GLY A 528 -7.72 0.02 -39.34
C GLY A 528 -7.54 -0.64 -40.71
N VAL A 529 -7.22 0.13 -41.75
CA VAL A 529 -6.99 -0.37 -43.10
C VAL A 529 -5.65 0.12 -43.61
N GLY A 530 -4.80 -0.81 -44.04
CA GLY A 530 -3.48 -0.50 -44.56
C GLY A 530 -2.47 -0.17 -43.46
N ILE A 531 -2.65 -0.70 -42.25
CA ILE A 531 -1.80 -0.35 -41.10
C ILE A 531 -0.50 -1.14 -41.19
N ARG A 532 0.60 -0.42 -41.39
CA ARG A 532 1.96 -0.97 -41.41
C ARG A 532 2.52 -0.98 -39.98
N SER A 533 2.99 -2.14 -39.52
CA SER A 533 3.55 -2.33 -38.18
C SER A 533 4.62 -3.44 -38.21
N THR A 534 5.17 -3.77 -37.05
CA THR A 534 6.11 -4.88 -36.81
C THR A 534 5.48 -6.25 -37.08
N LEU A 535 6.32 -7.24 -37.38
CA LEU A 535 5.97 -8.64 -37.59
C LEU A 535 6.98 -9.52 -36.86
N LYS A 536 6.49 -10.65 -36.34
CA LYS A 536 7.31 -11.69 -35.72
C LYS A 536 8.53 -12.05 -36.58
N GLY A 537 9.70 -12.17 -35.94
CA GLY A 537 10.99 -12.44 -36.57
C GLY A 537 11.72 -11.18 -37.04
N GLY A 538 11.43 -10.02 -36.44
CA GLY A 538 12.10 -8.74 -36.75
C GLY A 538 11.68 -8.07 -38.06
N GLY A 539 10.52 -8.43 -38.62
CA GLY A 539 10.05 -7.93 -39.92
C GLY A 539 9.02 -6.82 -39.82
N TYR A 540 8.56 -6.30 -40.97
CA TYR A 540 7.52 -5.27 -41.05
C TYR A 540 6.48 -5.60 -42.12
N GLY A 541 5.22 -5.24 -41.90
CA GLY A 541 4.16 -5.52 -42.86
C GLY A 541 2.83 -4.85 -42.56
N THR A 542 1.92 -4.95 -43.52
CA THR A 542 0.62 -4.28 -43.49
C THR A 542 -0.52 -5.25 -43.16
N ALA A 543 -1.42 -4.84 -42.26
CA ALA A 543 -2.63 -5.58 -41.91
C ALA A 543 -3.88 -4.69 -41.93
N ASN A 544 -5.05 -5.34 -41.94
CA ASN A 544 -6.37 -4.71 -41.89
C ASN A 544 -7.19 -5.36 -40.77
N GLY A 545 -7.93 -4.57 -40.01
CA GLY A 545 -8.83 -5.08 -38.98
C GLY A 545 -9.15 -4.02 -37.93
N THR A 546 -10.24 -4.25 -37.19
CA THR A 546 -10.47 -3.54 -35.91
C THR A 546 -9.32 -3.80 -34.94
N SER A 547 -8.69 -4.98 -35.00
CA SER A 547 -7.46 -5.34 -34.30
C SER A 547 -6.26 -4.41 -34.57
N MET A 548 -6.24 -3.68 -35.69
CA MET A 548 -5.23 -2.66 -36.00
C MET A 548 -5.71 -1.24 -35.70
N ALA A 549 -7.01 -1.03 -35.52
CA ALA A 549 -7.58 0.25 -35.09
C ALA A 549 -7.48 0.43 -33.57
N THR A 550 -7.83 -0.60 -32.80
CA THR A 550 -7.74 -0.65 -31.33
C THR A 550 -6.38 -0.18 -30.77
N PRO A 551 -5.23 -0.67 -31.29
CA PRO A 551 -3.92 -0.23 -30.78
C PRO A 551 -3.60 1.24 -31.02
N HIS A 552 -4.21 1.91 -32.02
CA HIS A 552 -4.04 3.36 -32.15
C HIS A 552 -4.70 4.11 -30.99
N VAL A 553 -5.85 3.64 -30.52
CA VAL A 553 -6.55 4.23 -29.36
C VAL A 553 -5.80 3.90 -28.06
N ALA A 554 -5.32 2.66 -27.90
CA ALA A 554 -4.52 2.27 -26.75
C ALA A 554 -3.20 3.06 -26.66
N GLY A 555 -2.48 3.20 -27.78
CA GLY A 555 -1.27 4.01 -27.86
C GLY A 555 -1.55 5.50 -27.64
N ALA A 556 -2.65 6.04 -28.15
CA ALA A 556 -3.05 7.42 -27.89
C ALA A 556 -3.36 7.66 -26.41
N ALA A 557 -4.08 6.75 -25.77
CA ALA A 557 -4.35 6.84 -24.33
C ALA A 557 -3.03 6.85 -23.53
N ALA A 558 -2.11 5.93 -23.84
CA ALA A 558 -0.80 5.87 -23.21
C ALA A 558 0.02 7.15 -23.41
N LEU A 559 0.01 7.72 -24.63
CA LEU A 559 0.68 8.97 -24.96
C LEU A 559 0.09 10.14 -24.15
N ILE A 560 -1.23 10.24 -24.07
CA ILE A 560 -1.90 11.28 -23.28
C ILE A 560 -1.56 11.12 -21.80
N TRP A 561 -1.55 9.90 -21.26
CA TRP A 561 -1.10 9.66 -19.88
C TRP A 561 0.35 10.06 -19.63
N SER A 562 1.24 9.92 -20.61
CA SER A 562 2.61 10.41 -20.44
C SER A 562 2.69 11.94 -20.35
N ALA A 563 1.83 12.67 -21.08
CA ALA A 563 1.70 14.12 -20.96
C ALA A 563 0.95 14.55 -19.68
N PHE A 564 0.05 13.68 -19.19
CA PHE A 564 -0.76 13.88 -17.99
C PHE A 564 -0.65 12.70 -17.02
N PRO A 565 0.49 12.48 -16.34
CA PRO A 565 0.73 11.27 -15.54
C PRO A 565 -0.29 11.04 -14.42
N GLN A 566 -0.88 12.14 -13.95
CA GLN A 566 -1.87 12.15 -12.87
C GLN A 566 -3.31 12.02 -13.38
N ALA A 567 -3.57 12.01 -14.69
CA ALA A 567 -4.94 11.91 -15.21
C ALA A 567 -5.63 10.61 -14.74
N THR A 568 -6.91 10.71 -14.40
CA THR A 568 -7.76 9.55 -14.11
C THR A 568 -8.15 8.85 -15.42
N VAL A 569 -8.63 7.61 -15.28
CA VAL A 569 -9.19 6.87 -16.41
C VAL A 569 -10.40 7.60 -17.02
N ASP A 570 -11.19 8.30 -16.20
CA ASP A 570 -12.36 9.06 -16.65
C ASP A 570 -11.95 10.30 -17.46
N GLU A 571 -10.93 11.04 -17.01
CA GLU A 571 -10.39 12.19 -17.75
C GLU A 571 -9.88 11.75 -19.14
N ILE A 572 -9.16 10.62 -19.21
CA ILE A 572 -8.67 10.06 -20.47
C ILE A 572 -9.82 9.55 -21.35
N HIS A 573 -10.81 8.87 -20.76
CA HIS A 573 -11.99 8.40 -21.47
C HIS A 573 -12.77 9.57 -22.10
N MET A 574 -12.99 10.65 -21.33
CA MET A 574 -13.62 11.87 -21.81
C MET A 574 -12.79 12.56 -22.90
N ALA A 575 -11.47 12.65 -22.72
CA ALA A 575 -10.57 13.24 -23.70
C ALA A 575 -10.62 12.50 -25.04
N LEU A 576 -10.69 11.17 -25.04
CA LEU A 576 -10.76 10.36 -26.25
C LEU A 576 -12.14 10.42 -26.93
N LEU A 577 -13.23 10.41 -26.16
CA LEU A 577 -14.59 10.19 -26.67
C LEU A 577 -15.42 11.47 -26.88
N SER A 578 -14.92 12.64 -26.47
CA SER A 578 -15.56 13.91 -26.76
C SER A 578 -15.74 14.12 -28.27
N GLU A 579 -16.91 14.61 -28.69
CA GLU A 579 -17.17 14.97 -30.10
C GLU A 579 -16.18 16.02 -30.63
N LEU A 580 -15.57 16.82 -29.73
CA LEU A 580 -14.55 17.81 -30.07
C LEU A 580 -13.17 17.18 -30.30
N SER A 581 -12.95 15.97 -29.79
CA SER A 581 -11.66 15.25 -29.85
C SER A 581 -11.54 14.29 -31.03
N VAL A 582 -12.57 14.22 -31.88
CA VAL A 582 -12.60 13.33 -33.04
C VAL A 582 -12.72 14.09 -34.36
N ASP A 583 -12.39 13.41 -35.46
CA ASP A 583 -12.68 13.86 -36.81
C ASP A 583 -13.90 13.11 -37.37
N PRO A 584 -14.95 13.81 -37.81
CA PRO A 584 -16.19 13.16 -38.25
C PRO A 584 -15.99 12.14 -39.38
N LEU A 585 -16.68 11.00 -39.29
CA LEU A 585 -16.68 10.01 -40.37
C LEU A 585 -17.43 10.51 -41.60
N ALA A 586 -16.82 10.39 -42.77
CA ALA A 586 -17.35 10.86 -44.06
C ALA A 586 -18.63 10.13 -44.51
N ASN A 587 -18.92 8.94 -43.96
CA ASN A 587 -20.13 8.17 -44.26
C ASN A 587 -21.23 8.26 -43.17
N GLY A 588 -21.06 9.10 -42.16
CA GLY A 588 -22.09 9.43 -41.17
C GLY A 588 -21.58 9.32 -39.72
N THR A 589 -21.93 10.30 -38.90
CA THR A 589 -21.55 10.38 -37.47
C THR A 589 -22.30 9.35 -36.62
N GLU A 590 -23.53 8.98 -36.99
CA GLU A 590 -24.37 8.03 -36.24
C GLU A 590 -23.86 6.56 -36.26
N LEU A 591 -22.67 6.30 -36.80
CA LEU A 591 -22.10 4.95 -36.89
C LEU A 591 -21.33 4.53 -35.63
N VAL A 592 -20.84 5.50 -34.86
CA VAL A 592 -20.14 5.33 -33.58
C VAL A 592 -20.57 6.45 -32.63
N ARG A 593 -20.49 6.23 -31.32
CA ARG A 593 -20.99 7.15 -30.28
C ARG A 593 -20.35 8.54 -30.33
N ALA A 594 -19.03 8.62 -30.45
CA ALA A 594 -18.30 9.88 -30.52
C ALA A 594 -18.48 10.60 -31.87
N GLY A 595 -19.09 9.96 -32.87
CA GLY A 595 -19.34 10.54 -34.18
C GLY A 595 -18.17 10.50 -35.18
N GLY A 596 -16.99 10.05 -34.76
CA GLY A 596 -15.77 10.25 -35.54
C GLY A 596 -14.64 9.24 -35.34
N ARG A 597 -13.58 9.46 -36.12
CA ARG A 597 -12.27 8.83 -35.99
C ARG A 597 -11.45 9.58 -34.93
N LEU A 598 -10.68 8.84 -34.13
CA LEU A 598 -9.65 9.35 -33.23
C LEU A 598 -8.82 10.47 -33.87
N SER A 599 -8.62 11.55 -33.10
CA SER A 599 -7.58 12.55 -33.32
C SER A 599 -6.81 12.72 -32.01
N VAL A 600 -5.58 12.19 -31.96
CA VAL A 600 -4.71 12.28 -30.79
C VAL A 600 -4.35 13.74 -30.51
N ALA A 601 -4.09 14.54 -31.55
CA ALA A 601 -3.82 15.98 -31.40
C ALA A 601 -4.95 16.73 -30.69
N LYS A 602 -6.22 16.39 -30.97
CA LYS A 602 -7.35 17.02 -30.29
C LYS A 602 -7.60 16.44 -28.90
N ALA A 603 -7.45 15.13 -28.75
CA ALA A 603 -7.63 14.44 -27.47
C ALA A 603 -6.58 14.87 -26.43
N ILE A 604 -5.31 14.96 -26.82
CA ILE A 604 -4.25 15.43 -25.91
C ILE A 604 -4.48 16.88 -25.51
N ALA A 605 -4.98 17.73 -26.42
CA ALA A 605 -5.33 19.13 -26.19
C ALA A 605 -6.71 19.35 -25.53
N ALA A 606 -7.41 18.28 -25.11
CA ALA A 606 -8.76 18.40 -24.56
C ALA A 606 -8.75 19.20 -23.24
N ASP A 607 -9.80 20.01 -23.04
CA ASP A 607 -9.99 20.83 -21.84
C ASP A 607 -10.76 20.04 -20.76
N VAL A 608 -10.16 18.92 -20.33
CA VAL A 608 -10.75 18.00 -19.34
C VAL A 608 -9.77 17.57 -18.26
N PHE A 609 -8.48 17.84 -18.42
CA PHE A 609 -7.44 17.43 -17.47
C PHE A 609 -7.34 18.43 -16.33
N ALA A 610 -7.63 17.99 -15.12
CA ALA A 610 -7.48 18.81 -13.93
C ALA A 610 -6.00 19.12 -13.64
N PRO A 611 -5.69 20.29 -13.06
CA PRO A 611 -4.40 20.48 -12.42
C PRO A 611 -4.15 19.39 -11.38
N SER A 612 -2.90 18.98 -11.24
CA SER A 612 -2.48 18.01 -10.23
C SER A 612 -1.81 18.71 -9.07
N ALA A 613 -1.79 18.05 -7.91
CA ALA A 613 -1.18 18.57 -6.71
C ALA A 613 -0.40 17.48 -5.98
N GLN A 614 0.74 17.83 -5.39
CA GLN A 614 1.61 16.90 -4.68
C GLN A 614 2.27 17.60 -3.50
N VAL A 615 2.38 16.90 -2.37
CA VAL A 615 3.14 17.38 -1.22
C VAL A 615 4.64 17.25 -1.52
N VAL A 616 5.36 18.38 -1.51
CA VAL A 616 6.76 18.48 -1.97
C VAL A 616 7.75 17.79 -1.02
N ALA A 617 7.44 17.70 0.27
CA ALA A 617 8.27 17.02 1.26
C ALA A 617 7.41 16.29 2.27
N LYS A 618 7.51 14.96 2.32
CA LYS A 618 6.94 14.12 3.40
C LYS A 618 7.68 14.42 4.70
N GLN A 619 7.20 15.39 5.48
CA GLN A 619 7.81 15.75 6.76
C GLN A 619 7.08 15.10 7.92
N ASN A 620 7.78 14.31 8.75
CA ASN A 620 7.27 13.95 10.07
C ASN A 620 7.27 15.21 10.95
N ILE A 621 6.12 15.58 11.46
CA ILE A 621 5.94 16.77 12.28
C ILE A 621 6.00 16.33 13.75
N THR A 622 7.08 16.69 14.44
CA THR A 622 7.22 16.41 15.88
C THR A 622 6.97 17.70 16.64
N LYS A 623 5.73 17.90 17.08
CA LYS A 623 5.27 19.15 17.68
C LYS A 623 4.30 18.89 18.84
N THR A 624 4.47 19.64 19.92
CA THR A 624 3.55 19.65 21.06
C THR A 624 2.19 20.20 20.63
N GLY A 625 1.10 19.73 21.23
CA GLY A 625 -0.25 20.27 20.99
C GLY A 625 -0.29 21.80 21.14
N GLY A 626 -0.91 22.48 20.18
CA GLY A 626 -1.01 23.95 20.11
C GLY A 626 0.05 24.67 19.26
N GLU A 627 1.17 24.03 18.89
CA GLU A 627 2.18 24.63 17.99
C GLU A 627 1.74 24.58 16.51
N THR A 628 2.25 25.49 15.68
CA THR A 628 2.04 25.46 14.22
C THR A 628 3.21 24.80 13.49
N THR A 629 2.93 24.23 12.32
CA THR A 629 3.95 23.73 11.39
C THR A 629 3.56 24.06 9.95
N GLU A 630 4.57 24.12 9.08
CA GLU A 630 4.39 24.44 7.66
C GLU A 630 4.54 23.18 6.81
N PHE A 631 3.79 23.10 5.71
CA PHE A 631 3.98 22.13 4.64
C PHE A 631 3.78 22.79 3.28
N THR A 632 4.37 22.22 2.23
CA THR A 632 4.35 22.80 0.88
C THR A 632 3.65 21.84 -0.09
N VAL A 633 2.72 22.39 -0.87
CA VAL A 633 2.04 21.70 -1.97
C VAL A 633 2.51 22.33 -3.28
N ALA A 634 2.96 21.48 -4.20
CA ALA A 634 3.21 21.85 -5.59
C ALA A 634 1.96 21.51 -6.41
N TYR A 635 1.58 22.42 -7.30
CA TYR A 635 0.51 22.29 -8.27
C TYR A 635 1.11 22.31 -9.67
N SER A 636 0.67 21.42 -10.55
CA SER A 636 1.19 21.35 -11.92
C SER A 636 0.07 21.13 -12.93
N HIS A 637 0.20 21.77 -14.08
CA HIS A 637 -0.70 21.64 -15.22
C HIS A 637 0.02 22.14 -16.48
N ARG A 638 -0.24 21.54 -17.65
CA ARG A 638 0.43 21.90 -18.92
C ARG A 638 0.31 23.38 -19.27
N ASP A 639 -0.86 23.96 -18.99
CA ASP A 639 -1.21 25.33 -19.36
C ASP A 639 -0.81 26.33 -18.26
N GLY A 640 -0.11 25.87 -17.22
CA GLY A 640 0.18 26.63 -16.01
C GLY A 640 -0.97 26.65 -15.01
N ILE A 641 -0.71 27.23 -13.83
CA ILE A 641 -1.66 27.35 -12.71
C ILE A 641 -2.07 28.80 -12.53
N ASP A 642 -3.37 29.06 -12.34
CA ASP A 642 -3.86 30.38 -11.91
C ASP A 642 -3.56 30.58 -10.42
N LEU A 643 -2.54 31.38 -10.10
CA LEU A 643 -2.16 31.66 -8.71
C LEU A 643 -3.27 32.34 -7.90
N ASP A 644 -4.19 33.06 -8.54
CA ASP A 644 -5.29 33.73 -7.84
C ASP A 644 -6.35 32.73 -7.38
N SER A 645 -6.39 31.53 -7.97
CA SER A 645 -7.29 30.45 -7.57
C SER A 645 -6.84 29.67 -6.32
N ILE A 646 -5.58 29.81 -5.89
CA ILE A 646 -5.06 29.09 -4.72
C ILE A 646 -5.47 29.78 -3.40
N ASP A 647 -6.11 29.12 -2.46
CA ASP A 647 -6.47 29.66 -1.14
C ASP A 647 -6.50 28.60 -0.01
N ASP A 648 -7.01 28.99 1.15
CA ASP A 648 -7.07 28.16 2.37
C ASP A 648 -8.01 26.96 2.22
N ASP A 649 -9.02 27.05 1.33
CA ASP A 649 -10.02 26.01 1.12
C ASP A 649 -9.51 24.91 0.16
N ASP A 650 -8.35 25.09 -0.48
CA ASP A 650 -7.76 24.13 -1.42
C ASP A 650 -7.33 22.82 -0.77
N VAL A 651 -7.00 22.83 0.52
CA VAL A 651 -6.35 21.73 1.21
C VAL A 651 -7.09 21.38 2.49
N ILE A 652 -7.42 20.09 2.61
CA ILE A 652 -7.98 19.52 3.82
C ILE A 652 -6.95 18.58 4.44
N VAL A 653 -6.73 18.73 5.75
CA VAL A 653 -5.90 17.81 6.54
C VAL A 653 -6.82 17.03 7.47
N ARG A 654 -6.86 15.72 7.33
CA ARG A 654 -7.67 14.82 8.16
C ARG A 654 -6.80 13.79 8.83
N ARG A 655 -7.20 13.37 10.03
CA ARG A 655 -6.65 12.17 10.66
C ARG A 655 -7.03 10.94 9.81
N GLN A 656 -6.07 10.05 9.54
CA GLN A 656 -6.34 8.84 8.76
C GLN A 656 -7.22 7.84 9.52
N TRP A 657 -7.10 7.78 10.85
CA TRP A 657 -7.75 6.79 11.71
C TRP A 657 -8.58 7.46 12.81
N GLY A 658 -9.82 7.02 13.06
CA GLY A 658 -10.72 7.59 14.08
C GLY A 658 -11.82 8.51 13.51
N PRO A 659 -12.58 9.25 14.35
CA PRO A 659 -13.50 10.26 13.83
C PRO A 659 -12.71 11.26 12.96
N ALA A 660 -13.24 11.55 11.77
CA ALA A 660 -12.59 12.41 10.78
C ALA A 660 -12.57 13.86 11.26
N ASP A 661 -11.64 14.16 12.18
CA ASP A 661 -11.39 15.52 12.63
C ASP A 661 -10.54 16.21 11.55
N GLU A 662 -11.09 17.27 10.99
CA GLU A 662 -10.36 18.18 10.10
C GLU A 662 -9.48 19.10 10.94
N ILE A 663 -8.19 19.13 10.63
CA ILE A 663 -7.26 20.09 11.21
C ILE A 663 -7.38 21.40 10.41
N PRO A 664 -7.60 22.54 11.09
CA PRO A 664 -7.56 23.84 10.42
C PRO A 664 -6.20 24.09 9.74
N VAL A 665 -6.25 24.46 8.47
CA VAL A 665 -5.10 24.86 7.66
C VAL A 665 -5.31 26.29 7.18
N THR A 666 -4.22 27.04 7.04
CA THR A 666 -4.23 28.40 6.47
C THR A 666 -3.09 28.55 5.47
N LEU A 667 -3.32 29.22 4.35
CA LEU A 667 -2.27 29.54 3.40
C LEU A 667 -1.33 30.59 4.01
N LYS A 668 -0.03 30.32 3.94
CA LYS A 668 0.98 31.25 4.42
C LYS A 668 0.96 32.52 3.55
N PRO A 669 0.87 33.72 4.14
CA PRO A 669 0.83 34.97 3.38
C PRO A 669 2.04 35.13 2.45
N GLY A 670 1.78 35.41 1.17
CA GLY A 670 2.81 35.65 0.15
C GLY A 670 3.63 34.42 -0.27
N SER A 671 3.16 33.20 0.05
CA SER A 671 3.90 31.96 -0.24
C SER A 671 3.68 31.37 -1.63
N LYS A 672 2.75 31.93 -2.41
CA LYS A 672 2.44 31.48 -3.78
C LYS A 672 3.54 31.90 -4.74
N SER A 673 4.09 30.97 -5.52
CA SER A 673 5.03 31.31 -6.59
C SER A 673 4.96 30.34 -7.76
N ILE A 674 5.25 30.84 -8.97
CA ILE A 674 5.38 30.02 -10.18
C ILE A 674 6.80 29.45 -10.22
N THR A 675 6.90 28.15 -10.54
CA THR A 675 8.15 27.45 -10.82
C THR A 675 8.21 27.08 -12.30
N ALA A 676 9.32 26.47 -12.76
CA ALA A 676 9.39 25.95 -14.13
C ALA A 676 8.35 24.84 -14.39
N ASP A 677 7.94 24.14 -13.32
CA ASP A 677 7.12 22.93 -13.39
C ASP A 677 5.66 23.15 -12.91
N GLY A 678 5.27 24.41 -12.62
CA GLY A 678 3.93 24.76 -12.16
C GLY A 678 3.90 25.89 -11.13
N ALA A 679 3.21 25.67 -10.01
CA ALA A 679 3.12 26.59 -8.88
C ALA A 679 3.38 25.88 -7.55
N ILE A 680 3.86 26.62 -6.55
CA ILE A 680 4.01 26.12 -5.18
C ILE A 680 3.30 27.04 -4.20
N ALA A 681 2.70 26.45 -3.17
CA ALA A 681 2.05 27.14 -2.07
C ALA A 681 2.44 26.52 -0.73
N THR A 682 2.64 27.35 0.29
CA THR A 682 2.97 26.89 1.65
C THR A 682 1.78 27.08 2.55
N TYR A 683 1.37 26.01 3.22
CA TYR A 683 0.27 25.98 4.16
C TYR A 683 0.78 25.85 5.59
N VAL A 684 0.05 26.44 6.53
CA VAL A 684 0.32 26.38 7.96
C VAL A 684 -0.82 25.60 8.61
N MET A 685 -0.48 24.53 9.30
CA MET A 685 -1.41 23.75 10.13
C MET A 685 -1.11 24.00 11.61
N LYS A 686 -2.13 23.90 12.46
CA LYS A 686 -1.99 24.02 13.91
C LYS A 686 -2.22 22.66 14.57
N ALA A 687 -1.27 22.19 15.37
CA ALA A 687 -1.37 20.94 16.11
C ALA A 687 -2.56 21.02 17.09
N PRO A 688 -3.46 20.03 17.12
CA PRO A 688 -4.61 20.07 18.02
C PRO A 688 -4.25 19.93 19.52
N GLY A 689 -5.12 20.41 20.41
CA GLY A 689 -5.25 19.83 21.77
C GLY A 689 -4.65 20.54 22.99
N GLY A 690 -4.13 21.76 22.93
CA GLY A 690 -3.59 22.41 24.14
C GLY A 690 -3.28 23.89 23.92
N GLY A 691 -3.39 24.67 24.99
CA GLY A 691 -3.15 26.11 24.93
C GLY A 691 -3.11 26.74 26.31
N ASN A 692 -2.14 27.63 26.51
CA ASN A 692 -2.12 28.54 27.65
C ASN A 692 -3.02 29.73 27.31
N PHE A 693 -4.09 29.90 28.07
CA PHE A 693 -4.99 31.04 27.97
C PHE A 693 -4.82 31.89 29.21
N ALA A 694 -4.57 33.18 29.05
CA ALA A 694 -4.30 34.07 30.18
C ALA A 694 -5.16 35.31 30.12
N ASN A 695 -5.56 35.80 31.29
CA ASN A 695 -6.10 37.14 31.47
C ASN A 695 -5.20 37.89 32.45
N SER A 696 -4.47 38.87 31.91
CA SER A 696 -3.54 39.71 32.65
C SER A 696 -4.12 41.08 32.99
N THR A 697 -5.44 41.24 32.98
CA THR A 697 -6.11 42.48 33.35
C THR A 697 -6.27 42.52 34.87
N PRO A 698 -5.60 43.44 35.59
CA PRO A 698 -5.73 43.47 37.03
C PRO A 698 -7.13 43.90 37.46
N ILE A 699 -7.70 43.21 38.44
CA ILE A 699 -9.03 43.49 38.97
C ILE A 699 -8.92 43.69 40.49
N ALA A 700 -9.47 44.81 40.95
CA ALA A 700 -9.53 45.13 42.38
C ALA A 700 -10.46 44.14 43.11
N ILE A 701 -9.97 43.59 44.21
CA ILE A 701 -10.76 42.82 45.16
C ILE A 701 -11.14 43.82 46.27
N ASP A 702 -12.28 44.49 46.06
CA ASP A 702 -12.77 45.58 46.91
C ASP A 702 -13.89 45.10 47.85
N ASP A 703 -13.91 45.63 49.08
CA ASP A 703 -14.87 45.40 50.17
C ASP A 703 -16.30 45.96 49.93
N LEU A 704 -16.69 46.13 48.66
CA LEU A 704 -18.01 46.70 48.33
C LEU A 704 -18.95 45.62 47.87
N THR A 705 -20.11 45.49 48.52
CA THR A 705 -21.20 44.62 48.09
C THR A 705 -21.50 44.80 46.59
N PRO A 706 -21.38 43.74 45.77
CA PRO A 706 -21.12 42.35 46.15
C PRO A 706 -19.64 42.07 46.47
N ASN A 707 -19.40 41.34 47.56
CA ASN A 707 -18.07 40.89 48.02
C ASN A 707 -17.47 39.78 47.14
N THR A 708 -17.78 39.81 45.85
CA THR A 708 -17.44 38.80 44.86
C THR A 708 -16.98 39.53 43.61
N VAL A 709 -15.82 39.12 43.10
CA VAL A 709 -15.29 39.61 41.84
C VAL A 709 -15.04 38.46 40.89
N THR A 710 -15.31 38.69 39.60
CA THR A 710 -15.15 37.68 38.56
C THR A 710 -14.22 38.19 37.46
N SER A 711 -13.40 37.29 36.92
CA SER A 711 -12.55 37.50 35.76
C SER A 711 -12.79 36.38 34.75
N GLU A 712 -12.81 36.69 33.46
CA GLU A 712 -13.15 35.72 32.41
C GLU A 712 -12.01 35.52 31.40
N ILE A 713 -11.88 34.28 30.92
CA ILE A 713 -11.08 33.90 29.76
C ILE A 713 -12.04 33.25 28.76
N TRP A 714 -12.08 33.76 27.52
CA TRP A 714 -12.91 33.20 26.45
C TRP A 714 -12.06 32.30 25.54
N ILE A 715 -12.55 31.10 25.25
CA ILE A 715 -11.88 30.11 24.41
C ILE A 715 -12.78 29.76 23.22
N ASP A 716 -12.32 30.09 22.00
CA ASP A 716 -13.04 29.84 20.73
C ASP A 716 -12.77 28.44 20.15
N ASP A 717 -11.98 27.61 20.82
CA ASP A 717 -11.44 26.36 20.29
C ASP A 717 -12.44 25.20 20.37
N VAL A 718 -12.65 24.49 19.26
CA VAL A 718 -13.50 23.28 19.14
C VAL A 718 -12.58 22.07 19.05
N LEU A 719 -11.78 21.83 20.09
CA LEU A 719 -10.80 20.74 20.11
C LEU A 719 -10.97 19.88 21.36
N GLY A 720 -11.75 18.80 21.22
CA GLY A 720 -11.80 17.70 22.17
C GLY A 720 -12.09 18.04 23.64
N ILE A 721 -12.00 17.00 24.48
CA ILE A 721 -12.07 17.09 25.95
C ILE A 721 -10.63 16.98 26.46
N PRO A 722 -10.05 17.88 27.27
CA PRO A 722 -8.67 17.72 27.80
C PRO A 722 -8.56 16.73 28.97
N SER A 723 -7.35 16.21 29.23
CA SER A 723 -7.08 15.18 30.25
C SER A 723 -6.92 15.80 31.63
N ALA A 724 -6.39 17.02 31.67
CA ALA A 724 -6.23 17.80 32.88
C ALA A 724 -6.27 19.29 32.56
N ILE A 725 -6.38 20.09 33.60
CA ILE A 725 -6.27 21.55 33.55
C ILE A 725 -5.44 21.98 34.74
N THR A 726 -4.56 22.95 34.54
CA THR A 726 -3.89 23.67 35.62
C THR A 726 -4.31 25.13 35.62
N VAL A 727 -4.44 25.71 36.82
CA VAL A 727 -4.83 27.10 37.02
C VAL A 727 -3.70 27.84 37.71
N SER A 728 -3.11 28.82 37.06
CA SER A 728 -2.10 29.68 37.71
C SER A 728 -2.72 31.04 38.01
N LEU A 729 -2.43 31.60 39.19
CA LEU A 729 -2.93 32.92 39.58
C LEU A 729 -1.95 33.70 40.46
N ASN A 730 -2.05 35.03 40.37
CA ASN A 730 -1.34 35.99 41.18
C ASN A 730 -2.34 36.92 41.89
N ILE A 731 -2.39 36.83 43.22
CA ILE A 731 -3.25 37.68 44.05
C ILE A 731 -2.42 38.30 45.16
N GLN A 732 -2.50 39.64 45.24
CA GLN A 732 -2.04 40.39 46.41
C GLN A 732 -3.25 40.74 47.25
N HIS A 733 -3.26 40.36 48.53
CA HIS A 733 -4.36 40.70 49.43
C HIS A 733 -3.88 40.95 50.85
N THR A 734 -4.58 41.82 51.56
CA THR A 734 -4.22 42.16 52.95
C THR A 734 -4.47 41.02 53.94
N ARG A 735 -5.37 40.09 53.62
CA ARG A 735 -5.60 38.83 54.34
C ARG A 735 -6.08 37.74 53.38
N LEU A 736 -5.51 36.53 53.38
CA LEU A 736 -6.00 35.44 52.51
C LEU A 736 -7.03 34.52 53.20
N GLN A 737 -7.09 34.56 54.53
CA GLN A 737 -7.90 33.66 55.35
C GLN A 737 -9.42 33.84 55.17
N ASP A 738 -9.85 34.88 54.47
CA ASP A 738 -11.24 35.19 54.12
C ASP A 738 -11.53 35.02 52.63
N LEU A 739 -10.53 34.73 51.80
CA LEU A 739 -10.73 34.51 50.39
C LEU A 739 -11.23 33.10 50.11
N THR A 740 -12.23 33.01 49.25
CA THR A 740 -12.61 31.77 48.57
C THR A 740 -12.49 31.98 47.07
N ILE A 741 -11.68 31.14 46.42
CA ILE A 741 -11.41 31.23 44.97
C ILE A 741 -11.99 29.99 44.30
N THR A 742 -12.85 30.20 43.31
CA THR A 742 -13.55 29.14 42.59
C THR A 742 -13.35 29.33 41.09
N LEU A 743 -12.98 28.26 40.39
CA LEU A 743 -13.00 28.20 38.94
C LEU A 743 -14.35 27.65 38.47
N ILE A 744 -14.92 28.27 37.43
CA ILE A 744 -16.20 27.91 36.83
C ILE A 744 -15.98 27.64 35.34
N ALA A 745 -16.34 26.44 34.89
CA ALA A 745 -16.29 26.01 33.49
C ALA A 745 -17.48 26.58 32.67
N PRO A 746 -17.40 26.60 31.33
CA PRO A 746 -18.47 27.13 30.46
C PRO A 746 -19.84 26.46 30.64
N ASP A 747 -19.86 25.18 31.03
CA ASP A 747 -21.08 24.43 31.32
C ASP A 747 -21.68 24.70 32.71
N GLY A 748 -21.01 25.55 33.52
CA GLY A 748 -21.40 25.91 34.87
C GLY A 748 -20.86 24.99 35.97
N THR A 749 -20.04 23.99 35.63
CA THR A 749 -19.35 23.15 36.61
C THR A 749 -18.34 23.98 37.42
N ARG A 750 -18.21 23.72 38.73
CA ARG A 750 -17.42 24.56 39.65
C ARG A 750 -16.39 23.73 40.42
N ALA A 751 -15.19 24.28 40.61
CA ALA A 751 -14.17 23.72 41.49
C ALA A 751 -13.54 24.80 42.36
N THR A 752 -13.63 24.64 43.68
CA THR A 752 -12.98 25.52 44.65
C THR A 752 -11.48 25.24 44.66
N LEU A 753 -10.68 26.23 44.27
CA LEU A 753 -9.21 26.14 44.28
C LEU A 753 -8.68 26.21 45.71
N VAL A 754 -9.18 27.18 46.47
CA VAL A 754 -8.78 27.45 47.86
C VAL A 754 -9.91 28.15 48.63
N SER A 755 -10.08 27.81 49.91
CA SER A 755 -11.01 28.49 50.81
C SER A 755 -10.39 28.75 52.18
N ALA A 756 -10.39 30.01 52.59
CA ALA A 756 -10.01 30.48 53.93
C ALA A 756 -8.62 30.00 54.41
N ARG A 757 -7.60 30.10 53.54
CA ARG A 757 -6.21 29.70 53.83
C ARG A 757 -5.26 30.89 53.96
N GLY A 758 -4.20 30.74 54.75
CA GLY A 758 -3.22 31.80 55.02
C GLY A 758 -3.56 32.65 56.25
N GLY A 759 -3.05 33.87 56.27
CA GLY A 759 -3.13 34.84 57.36
C GLY A 759 -3.02 36.28 56.86
N LEU A 760 -2.48 37.19 57.68
CA LEU A 760 -2.34 38.61 57.36
C LEU A 760 -1.10 38.89 56.51
N SER A 761 -1.25 39.66 55.42
CA SER A 761 -0.17 40.03 54.49
C SER A 761 0.51 38.84 53.80
N ASP A 762 -0.31 37.84 53.47
CA ASP A 762 0.09 36.65 52.72
C ASP A 762 -0.38 36.82 51.27
N ASP A 763 0.44 36.43 50.28
CA ASP A 763 0.12 36.56 48.85
C ASP A 763 0.04 35.19 48.16
N PHE A 764 -0.73 35.10 47.08
CA PHE A 764 -0.56 34.07 46.05
C PHE A 764 0.41 34.63 45.00
N ALA A 765 1.65 34.14 45.00
CA ALA A 765 2.74 34.62 44.16
C ALA A 765 3.22 33.50 43.24
N GLY A 766 2.72 33.48 42.00
CA GLY A 766 2.97 32.42 41.02
C GLY A 766 2.46 31.08 41.53
N THR A 767 1.24 31.06 42.08
CA THR A 767 0.63 29.82 42.59
C THR A 767 -0.05 29.09 41.45
N THR A 768 0.27 27.81 41.30
CA THR A 768 -0.36 26.93 40.31
C THR A 768 -1.18 25.84 41.02
N PHE A 769 -2.42 25.65 40.61
CA PHE A 769 -3.29 24.59 41.06
C PHE A 769 -3.31 23.45 40.05
N ASP A 770 -2.97 22.25 40.50
CA ASP A 770 -2.88 21.03 39.69
C ASP A 770 -3.33 19.81 40.52
N ASP A 771 -4.25 19.01 40.00
CA ASP A 771 -4.75 17.78 40.64
C ASP A 771 -3.64 16.76 40.92
N SER A 772 -2.56 16.78 40.13
CA SER A 772 -1.42 15.87 40.25
C SER A 772 -0.45 16.25 41.40
N ALA A 773 -0.48 17.50 41.86
CA ALA A 773 0.48 18.03 42.82
C ALA A 773 0.50 17.21 44.13
N THR A 774 1.69 16.98 44.67
CA THR A 774 1.89 16.15 45.88
C THR A 774 1.45 16.85 47.16
N THR A 775 1.53 18.18 47.20
CA THR A 775 1.20 19.01 48.37
C THR A 775 -0.16 19.64 48.19
N THR A 776 -1.10 19.38 49.10
CA THR A 776 -2.40 20.06 49.06
C THR A 776 -2.27 21.50 49.51
N ILE A 777 -3.12 22.40 48.98
CA ILE A 777 -3.12 23.80 49.41
C ILE A 777 -3.41 23.94 50.92
N ALA A 778 -4.18 23.01 51.50
CA ALA A 778 -4.45 22.95 52.93
C ALA A 778 -3.21 22.62 53.79
N ALA A 779 -2.21 21.93 53.22
CA ALA A 779 -0.93 21.64 53.86
C ALA A 779 0.15 22.69 53.52
N GLY A 780 -0.13 23.58 52.56
CA GLY A 780 0.73 24.70 52.22
C GLY A 780 0.79 25.76 53.31
N VAL A 781 1.88 26.54 53.33
CA VAL A 781 2.05 27.70 54.21
C VAL A 781 2.29 28.92 53.34
N ALA A 782 1.62 30.02 53.67
CA ALA A 782 1.72 31.26 52.92
C ALA A 782 3.04 32.02 53.20
N PRO A 783 3.50 32.91 52.30
CA PRO A 783 2.94 33.21 50.97
C PRO A 783 2.99 31.98 50.05
N PHE A 784 1.88 31.72 49.38
CA PHE A 784 1.75 30.53 48.54
C PHE A 784 2.53 30.78 47.23
N SER A 785 3.54 29.94 46.99
CA SER A 785 4.36 29.97 45.77
C SER A 785 4.66 28.54 45.33
N GLY A 786 4.57 28.30 44.02
CA GLY A 786 4.70 26.97 43.43
C GLY A 786 3.36 26.23 43.28
N THR A 787 3.43 24.92 43.07
CA THR A 787 2.29 24.09 42.66
C THR A 787 1.63 23.39 43.85
N PHE A 788 0.31 23.50 43.95
CA PHE A 788 -0.49 22.88 45.00
C PHE A 788 -1.70 22.14 44.44
N ARG A 789 -2.11 21.08 45.14
CA ARG A 789 -3.38 20.41 44.85
C ARG A 789 -4.54 21.25 45.40
N PRO A 790 -5.54 21.61 44.59
CA PRO A 790 -6.67 22.44 45.02
C PRO A 790 -7.55 21.75 46.06
N GLU A 791 -8.45 22.50 46.69
CA GLU A 791 -9.41 21.94 47.66
C GLU A 791 -10.44 21.00 47.01
N GLN A 792 -10.82 21.26 45.76
CA GLN A 792 -11.66 20.39 44.94
C GLN A 792 -10.96 20.05 43.64
N SER A 793 -11.14 18.80 43.18
CA SER A 793 -10.53 18.32 41.93
C SER A 793 -10.97 19.17 40.74
N LEU A 794 -10.02 19.46 39.85
CA LEU A 794 -10.24 20.18 38.59
C LEU A 794 -10.74 19.27 37.47
N THR A 795 -10.47 17.96 37.57
CA THR A 795 -10.85 16.93 36.57
C THR A 795 -12.31 17.03 36.08
N PRO A 796 -13.34 17.29 36.93
CA PRO A 796 -14.71 17.40 36.44
C PRO A 796 -14.98 18.61 35.53
N LEU A 797 -14.15 19.67 35.61
CA LEU A 797 -14.36 20.91 34.86
C LEU A 797 -14.12 20.75 33.36
N VAL A 798 -13.31 19.77 32.96
CA VAL A 798 -12.92 19.57 31.56
C VAL A 798 -13.77 18.52 30.84
N ALA A 799 -14.64 17.79 31.56
CA ALA A 799 -15.32 16.60 31.07
C ALA A 799 -16.31 16.83 29.91
N SER A 800 -16.75 18.07 29.69
CA SER A 800 -17.76 18.46 28.69
C SER A 800 -17.22 19.28 27.52
N GLY A 801 -15.91 19.54 27.47
CA GLY A 801 -15.24 20.40 26.47
C GLY A 801 -14.78 21.75 27.05
N ILE A 802 -14.02 22.52 26.27
CA ILE A 802 -13.39 23.77 26.76
C ILE A 802 -13.91 25.06 26.12
N SER A 803 -14.70 24.95 25.06
CA SER A 803 -15.20 26.11 24.32
C SER A 803 -16.17 26.94 25.16
N GLY A 804 -15.96 28.26 25.19
CA GLY A 804 -16.80 29.23 25.90
C GLY A 804 -16.06 30.01 27.00
N ALA A 805 -16.84 30.67 27.87
CA ALA A 805 -16.31 31.49 28.96
C ALA A 805 -15.91 30.64 30.17
N TRP A 806 -14.65 30.74 30.57
CA TRP A 806 -14.17 30.29 31.86
C TRP A 806 -14.11 31.46 32.83
N THR A 807 -14.69 31.30 34.03
CA THR A 807 -14.78 32.37 35.02
C THR A 807 -14.00 32.01 36.29
N LEU A 808 -13.07 32.87 36.70
CA LEU A 808 -12.46 32.84 38.03
C LEU A 808 -13.27 33.75 38.96
N GLU A 809 -13.87 33.17 39.99
CA GLU A 809 -14.65 33.88 41.00
C GLU A 809 -13.85 33.96 42.31
N VAL A 810 -13.66 35.17 42.82
CA VAL A 810 -12.99 35.44 44.09
C VAL A 810 -13.98 36.10 45.04
N ILE A 811 -14.25 35.46 46.18
CA ILE A 811 -15.14 35.95 47.24
C ILE A 811 -14.30 36.36 48.43
N ASP A 812 -14.49 37.59 48.92
CA ASP A 812 -13.89 38.08 50.17
C ASP A 812 -14.95 38.10 51.29
N ALA A 813 -14.77 37.30 52.33
CA ALA A 813 -15.75 37.12 53.39
C ALA A 813 -15.64 38.11 54.56
N ALA A 814 -14.58 38.92 54.65
CA ALA A 814 -14.35 39.86 55.74
C ALA A 814 -14.27 41.31 55.24
N GLY A 815 -14.62 42.27 56.11
CA GLY A 815 -14.68 43.68 55.74
C GLY A 815 -13.53 44.50 56.33
N GLY A 816 -13.08 45.52 55.61
CA GLY A 816 -11.97 46.41 55.95
C GLY A 816 -10.62 45.99 55.37
N GLU A 817 -10.59 44.94 54.54
CA GLU A 817 -9.45 44.41 53.80
C GLU A 817 -9.61 44.72 52.29
N GLY A 818 -8.55 44.56 51.52
CA GLY A 818 -8.57 44.78 50.06
C GLY A 818 -7.30 44.28 49.39
N GLY A 819 -7.40 44.08 48.08
CA GLY A 819 -6.31 43.57 47.27
C GLY A 819 -6.58 43.59 45.77
N THR A 820 -5.83 42.81 45.00
CA THR A 820 -5.90 42.80 43.55
C THR A 820 -5.57 41.41 43.02
N LEU A 821 -6.46 40.88 42.17
CA LEU A 821 -6.13 39.80 41.25
C LEU A 821 -5.32 40.42 40.11
N GLN A 822 -4.02 40.10 40.03
CA GLN A 822 -3.10 40.71 39.06
C GLN A 822 -3.26 40.05 37.68
N ASP A 823 -3.22 38.72 37.67
CA ASP A 823 -3.36 37.89 36.49
C ASP A 823 -3.74 36.45 36.87
N TRP A 824 -4.27 35.72 35.90
CA TRP A 824 -4.48 34.28 35.99
C TRP A 824 -4.45 33.63 34.61
N SER A 825 -4.13 32.35 34.57
CA SER A 825 -4.10 31.56 33.33
C SER A 825 -4.65 30.16 33.54
N LEU A 826 -5.19 29.62 32.45
CA LEU A 826 -5.57 28.22 32.29
C LEU A 826 -4.60 27.56 31.34
N ASP A 827 -4.09 26.41 31.74
CA ASP A 827 -3.30 25.56 30.86
C ASP A 827 -3.98 24.19 30.81
N PHE A 828 -4.45 23.82 29.63
CA PHE A 828 -5.14 22.56 29.40
C PHE A 828 -4.15 21.50 28.92
N THR A 829 -4.08 20.40 29.65
CA THR A 829 -3.35 19.21 29.20
C THR A 829 -4.24 18.46 28.21
N PRO A 830 -3.79 18.23 26.97
CA PRO A 830 -4.56 17.47 25.97
C PRO A 830 -5.04 16.13 26.53
N ARG A 831 -6.30 15.71 26.27
CA ARG A 831 -6.70 14.28 26.40
C ARG A 831 -6.45 13.62 25.07
N TRP A 832 -5.20 13.31 24.90
CA TRP A 832 -4.76 12.43 23.88
C TRP A 832 -4.23 11.30 24.73
N ASP A 833 -4.89 10.14 24.68
CA ASP A 833 -4.30 8.89 25.19
C ASP A 833 -2.84 8.93 24.72
N ALA A 834 -1.86 8.63 25.57
CA ALA A 834 -0.46 9.07 25.46
C ALA A 834 0.32 8.67 24.18
N LEU A 835 -0.37 8.27 23.12
CA LEU A 835 0.06 7.74 21.84
C LEU A 835 -0.80 8.23 20.66
N ASP A 836 -1.01 9.54 20.49
CA ASP A 836 -1.45 9.99 19.16
C ASP A 836 -0.22 10.10 18.25
N PHE A 837 0.18 8.94 17.70
CA PHE A 837 0.98 8.85 16.50
C PHE A 837 0.03 8.89 15.30
N GLY A 838 -0.59 10.05 15.06
CA GLY A 838 -1.55 10.19 13.98
C GLY A 838 -0.82 10.28 12.64
N GLN A 839 -1.10 9.35 11.72
CA GLN A 839 -0.89 9.60 10.29
C GLN A 839 -2.04 10.51 9.82
N TYR A 840 -1.67 11.63 9.22
CA TYR A 840 -2.60 12.60 8.66
C TYR A 840 -2.52 12.55 7.15
N VAL A 841 -3.68 12.61 6.53
CA VAL A 841 -3.85 12.65 5.08
C VAL A 841 -4.12 14.08 4.67
N ILE A 842 -3.38 14.54 3.67
CA ILE A 842 -3.57 15.81 2.99
C ILE A 842 -4.34 15.50 1.70
N SER A 843 -5.49 16.13 1.55
CA SER A 843 -6.27 16.05 0.31
C SER A 843 -6.46 17.43 -0.28
N THR A 844 -6.46 17.53 -1.60
CA THR A 844 -7.00 18.71 -2.28
C THR A 844 -8.51 18.67 -2.31
N VAL A 845 -9.13 19.85 -2.43
CA VAL A 845 -10.58 20.00 -2.57
C VAL A 845 -10.94 20.23 -4.03
N ALA A 846 -11.91 19.45 -4.52
CA ALA A 846 -12.41 19.61 -5.87
C ALA A 846 -12.98 21.03 -6.09
N GLY A 847 -12.58 21.68 -7.18
CA GLY A 847 -13.21 22.91 -7.65
C GLY A 847 -12.51 24.23 -7.29
N ASN A 848 -11.44 24.21 -6.49
CA ASN A 848 -10.84 25.44 -5.97
C ASN A 848 -9.65 25.95 -6.83
N VAL A 849 -8.67 25.10 -7.14
CA VAL A 849 -7.51 25.50 -7.97
C VAL A 849 -7.76 25.28 -9.47
N LYS A 850 -7.36 26.24 -10.31
CA LYS A 850 -7.59 26.27 -11.77
C LYS A 850 -6.32 26.28 -12.61
N ALA A 851 -6.42 25.74 -13.83
CA ALA A 851 -5.43 25.96 -14.87
C ALA A 851 -5.39 27.43 -15.32
N ALA A 852 -4.24 27.94 -15.76
CA ALA A 852 -4.12 29.36 -16.13
C ALA A 852 -4.84 29.73 -17.45
N ALA A 853 -5.04 28.76 -18.35
CA ALA A 853 -5.67 28.98 -19.66
C ALA A 853 -7.09 28.40 -19.76
N SER A 854 -7.60 27.71 -18.74
CA SER A 854 -8.94 27.12 -18.74
C SER A 854 -9.61 27.12 -17.36
N ASP A 855 -10.93 26.90 -17.37
CA ASP A 855 -11.74 26.84 -16.14
C ASP A 855 -11.74 25.43 -15.50
N VAL A 856 -10.87 24.52 -15.93
CA VAL A 856 -10.78 23.17 -15.36
C VAL A 856 -10.11 23.23 -14.00
N THR A 857 -10.72 22.55 -13.03
CA THR A 857 -10.37 22.62 -11.62
C THR A 857 -9.73 21.34 -11.13
N VAL A 858 -8.90 21.42 -10.09
CA VAL A 858 -8.38 20.25 -9.35
C VAL A 858 -9.56 19.38 -8.88
N GLU A 859 -9.46 18.05 -9.02
CA GLU A 859 -10.37 17.09 -8.39
C GLU A 859 -9.92 16.76 -6.96
N THR A 860 -10.85 16.34 -6.11
CA THR A 860 -10.53 15.90 -4.74
C THR A 860 -9.63 14.68 -4.80
N ARG A 861 -8.37 14.82 -4.38
CA ARG A 861 -7.40 13.72 -4.40
C ARG A 861 -6.52 13.79 -3.16
N GLU A 862 -6.10 12.62 -2.68
CA GLU A 862 -5.03 12.55 -1.69
C GLU A 862 -3.72 12.94 -2.36
N VAL A 863 -3.03 13.92 -1.77
CA VAL A 863 -1.80 14.50 -2.34
C VAL A 863 -0.57 14.23 -1.47
N GLY A 864 -0.78 13.64 -0.29
CA GLY A 864 0.28 13.13 0.56
C GLY A 864 -0.21 12.81 1.97
N SER A 865 0.64 12.11 2.72
CA SER A 865 0.42 11.82 4.14
C SER A 865 1.66 12.16 4.95
N PHE A 866 1.48 12.42 6.25
CA PHE A 866 2.56 12.68 7.18
C PHE A 866 2.22 12.21 8.60
N HIS A 867 3.24 11.94 9.42
CA HIS A 867 3.04 11.58 10.82
C HIS A 867 3.16 12.81 11.73
N VAL A 868 2.29 12.91 12.74
CA VAL A 868 2.51 13.81 13.88
C VAL A 868 2.82 12.98 15.12
N ARG A 869 3.90 13.32 15.82
CA ARG A 869 4.29 12.72 17.10
C ARG A 869 4.09 13.72 18.24
N ILE A 870 3.40 13.29 19.30
CA ILE A 870 3.18 14.04 20.55
C ILE A 870 3.80 13.26 21.72
N ASP A 871 4.78 13.83 22.43
CA ASP A 871 5.49 13.14 23.52
C ASP A 871 4.83 13.40 24.88
N ASN A 872 4.49 12.36 25.68
CA ASN A 872 4.30 12.49 27.15
C ASN A 872 4.37 11.22 28.07
N ASP A 873 4.37 9.95 27.62
CA ASP A 873 4.74 8.75 28.45
C ASP A 873 5.03 7.50 27.56
N PRO A 874 6.19 6.81 27.68
CA PRO A 874 6.57 5.68 26.81
C PRO A 874 6.13 4.27 27.27
N SER A 875 5.38 4.11 28.38
CA SER A 875 5.17 2.80 29.04
C SER A 875 3.88 2.03 28.71
N VAL A 876 2.93 2.63 27.99
CA VAL A 876 1.68 1.99 27.55
C VAL A 876 1.55 2.15 26.04
N LEU A 877 1.18 1.07 25.35
CA LEU A 877 0.97 1.06 23.89
C LEU A 877 -0.49 0.73 23.56
N TYR A 878 -1.20 1.62 22.89
CA TYR A 878 -2.52 1.43 22.31
C TYR A 878 -2.31 1.14 20.84
N VAL A 879 -2.92 0.07 20.36
CA VAL A 879 -2.85 -0.36 18.97
C VAL A 879 -4.28 -0.33 18.47
N ASP A 880 -4.57 0.52 17.50
CA ASP A 880 -5.82 0.51 16.75
C ASP A 880 -5.77 -0.59 15.68
N ALA A 881 -6.93 -1.13 15.32
CA ALA A 881 -7.02 -2.24 14.38
C ALA A 881 -6.41 -1.86 13.02
N PHE A 882 -5.18 -2.32 12.80
CA PHE A 882 -4.52 -2.25 11.51
C PHE A 882 -5.22 -3.22 10.56
N VAL A 883 -6.19 -2.73 9.79
CA VAL A 883 -6.51 -3.35 8.53
C VAL A 883 -5.54 -2.76 7.53
N ASP A 884 -4.42 -3.44 7.30
CA ASP A 884 -3.63 -3.13 6.13
C ASP A 884 -3.17 -4.40 5.43
N SER A 885 -3.52 -4.49 4.16
CA SER A 885 -2.89 -5.39 3.21
C SER A 885 -1.45 -4.96 2.91
N LEU A 886 -0.97 -3.80 3.38
CA LEU A 886 0.06 -3.09 2.64
C LEU A 886 0.67 -1.84 3.38
N GLN A 887 1.31 -1.94 4.55
CA GLN A 887 2.42 -1.03 5.04
C GLN A 887 2.84 -1.39 6.49
N SER A 888 4.13 -1.21 6.81
CA SER A 888 4.80 -1.72 8.00
C SER A 888 4.20 -1.24 9.33
N GLY A 889 3.36 -2.06 9.94
CA GLY A 889 2.81 -1.87 11.29
C GLY A 889 2.08 -3.11 11.80
N SER A 890 2.74 -4.27 11.89
CA SER A 890 2.13 -5.46 12.49
C SER A 890 2.15 -5.38 14.02
N LEU A 891 1.38 -6.24 14.71
CA LEU A 891 1.49 -6.46 16.16
C LEU A 891 2.96 -6.69 16.60
N ARG A 892 3.82 -7.15 15.67
CA ARG A 892 5.27 -7.26 15.80
C ARG A 892 5.98 -5.93 15.93
N SER A 893 5.65 -4.91 15.15
CA SER A 893 6.27 -3.58 15.26
C SER A 893 5.94 -2.92 16.61
N ALA A 894 4.69 -3.07 17.05
CA ALA A 894 4.22 -2.65 18.36
C ALA A 894 5.00 -3.34 19.50
N ILE A 895 5.21 -4.65 19.41
CA ILE A 895 5.96 -5.43 20.39
C ILE A 895 7.48 -5.20 20.30
N ILE A 896 8.06 -4.99 19.12
CA ILE A 896 9.48 -4.61 18.95
C ILE A 896 9.74 -3.23 19.55
N ALA A 897 8.86 -2.26 19.30
CA ALA A 897 8.94 -0.94 19.91
C ALA A 897 8.81 -1.01 21.44
N ALA A 898 7.87 -1.83 21.94
CA ALA A 898 7.74 -2.13 23.36
C ALA A 898 8.99 -2.85 23.90
N ASN A 899 9.61 -3.75 23.12
CA ASN A 899 10.80 -4.52 23.50
C ASN A 899 12.04 -3.64 23.67
N GLN A 900 12.16 -2.57 22.89
CA GLN A 900 13.26 -1.60 22.98
C GLN A 900 13.08 -0.57 24.11
N ALA A 901 11.86 -0.39 24.63
CA ALA A 901 11.55 0.49 25.76
C ALA A 901 11.59 -0.30 27.09
N SER A 902 12.53 0.01 27.97
CA SER A 902 12.62 -0.58 29.33
C SER A 902 11.71 0.21 30.29
N PRO A 903 10.77 -0.41 31.06
CA PRO A 903 11.08 -1.39 32.11
C PRO A 903 10.09 -2.59 32.25
N ALA A 904 10.16 -3.30 33.39
CA ALA A 904 9.79 -4.70 33.70
C ALA A 904 8.36 -5.23 33.44
N GLU A 905 7.39 -4.40 33.05
CA GLU A 905 6.01 -4.81 32.76
C GLU A 905 5.44 -3.91 31.66
N ARG A 906 4.77 -4.50 30.66
CA ARG A 906 4.35 -3.80 29.43
C ARG A 906 2.88 -4.06 29.14
N THR A 907 2.10 -3.01 28.95
CA THR A 907 0.67 -3.12 28.61
C THR A 907 0.42 -2.64 27.17
N ILE A 908 -0.13 -3.54 26.37
CA ILE A 908 -0.64 -3.33 25.02
C ILE A 908 -2.16 -3.37 25.11
N ILE A 909 -2.82 -2.29 24.70
CA ILE A 909 -4.28 -2.22 24.63
C ILE A 909 -4.65 -2.26 23.16
N LEU A 910 -5.39 -3.28 22.75
CA LEU A 910 -5.90 -3.42 21.39
C LEU A 910 -7.31 -2.86 21.33
N ASN A 911 -7.56 -1.92 20.43
CA ASN A 911 -8.92 -1.46 20.18
C ASN A 911 -9.71 -2.50 19.35
N SER A 912 -11.03 -2.38 19.34
CA SER A 912 -11.93 -3.29 18.62
C SER A 912 -11.50 -3.47 17.15
N GLY A 913 -11.36 -4.71 16.69
CA GLY A 913 -11.00 -5.03 15.31
C GLY A 913 -10.05 -6.23 15.19
N THR A 914 -9.64 -6.57 13.96
CA THR A 914 -8.82 -7.77 13.67
C THR A 914 -7.35 -7.41 13.42
N TYR A 915 -6.43 -8.09 14.10
CA TYR A 915 -4.97 -7.87 14.05
C TYR A 915 -4.27 -9.11 13.53
N THR A 916 -3.49 -9.00 12.45
CA THR A 916 -2.78 -10.14 11.86
C THR A 916 -1.35 -10.31 12.37
N ILE A 917 -0.89 -11.56 12.48
CA ILE A 917 0.53 -11.90 12.72
C ILE A 917 1.23 -12.03 11.35
N ASP A 918 2.19 -11.14 11.05
CA ASP A 918 2.91 -11.11 9.76
C ASP A 918 4.44 -11.26 9.91
N LEU A 919 5.08 -11.88 8.91
CA LEU A 919 6.52 -12.05 8.77
C LEU A 919 7.09 -10.93 7.88
N ALA A 920 7.99 -10.10 8.40
CA ALA A 920 8.86 -9.31 7.53
C ALA A 920 10.10 -10.16 7.14
N PRO A 921 10.54 -10.16 5.87
CA PRO A 921 11.78 -10.82 5.47
C PRO A 921 12.98 -10.09 6.11
N VAL A 922 13.79 -10.80 6.90
CA VAL A 922 15.07 -10.28 7.36
C VAL A 922 16.07 -10.38 6.21
N VAL A 923 16.28 -9.24 5.56
CA VAL A 923 17.39 -9.04 4.62
C VAL A 923 18.70 -9.11 5.42
N ASN A 924 19.56 -10.09 5.10
CA ASN A 924 20.95 -10.12 5.58
C ASN A 924 21.75 -8.97 4.94
N ALA A 925 21.63 -7.76 5.47
CA ALA A 925 22.45 -6.62 5.06
C ALA A 925 23.76 -6.61 5.84
N THR A 926 24.81 -7.20 5.26
CA THR A 926 26.19 -6.82 5.59
C THR A 926 26.53 -5.52 4.85
N SER A 927 26.33 -4.36 5.47
CA SER A 927 27.08 -3.16 5.10
C SER A 927 27.30 -2.24 6.30
N THR A 928 28.48 -1.64 6.31
CA THR A 928 29.17 -1.08 7.47
C THR A 928 28.63 0.28 7.91
N PHE A 929 27.90 0.33 9.02
CA PHE A 929 27.92 1.45 9.97
C PHE A 929 28.59 0.98 11.27
N GLY A 930 29.85 1.36 11.44
CA GLY A 930 30.68 0.93 12.55
C GLY A 930 30.37 1.63 13.86
N ALA A 931 30.26 0.81 14.91
CA ALA A 931 30.52 1.08 16.33
C ALA A 931 29.42 1.74 17.18
N ALA A 932 28.31 1.02 17.42
CA ALA A 932 27.58 1.04 18.70
C ALA A 932 26.57 -0.13 18.92
N LEU A 933 26.63 -1.24 18.18
CA LEU A 933 25.66 -2.35 18.30
C LEU A 933 26.31 -3.76 18.38
N GLU A 934 27.53 -3.87 18.91
CA GLU A 934 28.17 -5.18 19.19
C GLU A 934 27.88 -5.72 20.62
N SER A 935 26.71 -5.45 21.19
CA SER A 935 26.31 -6.12 22.43
C SER A 935 24.82 -6.38 22.51
N LEU A 936 24.29 -7.20 21.60
CA LEU A 936 23.09 -8.00 21.88
C LEU A 936 23.03 -9.25 20.96
N GLN A 937 24.14 -9.97 20.84
CA GLN A 937 24.05 -11.41 20.62
C GLN A 937 23.55 -12.02 21.93
N ILE A 938 22.27 -12.38 22.01
CA ILE A 938 21.81 -13.38 22.98
C ILE A 938 21.98 -14.73 22.31
N ASP A 939 23.23 -15.23 22.28
CA ASP A 939 23.45 -16.67 22.19
C ASP A 939 22.89 -17.27 23.49
N ASN A 940 21.76 -17.97 23.42
CA ASN A 940 21.41 -18.98 24.43
C ASN A 940 21.80 -20.37 23.90
N PRO A 941 22.78 -21.05 24.52
CA PRO A 941 23.25 -22.36 24.05
C PRO A 941 22.25 -23.45 24.48
N GLY A 942 21.25 -23.70 23.65
CA GLY A 942 20.26 -24.76 23.84
C GLY A 942 19.16 -24.68 22.79
N GLY A 943 19.47 -25.09 21.57
CA GLY A 943 18.70 -24.72 20.37
C GLY A 943 17.24 -25.14 20.37
N TRP A 944 16.34 -24.15 20.30
CA TRP A 944 14.94 -24.21 19.83
C TRP A 944 14.47 -22.81 19.37
N SER A 945 15.36 -21.99 18.80
CA SER A 945 15.01 -20.73 18.15
C SER A 945 15.76 -20.66 16.82
N ASP A 946 15.05 -20.88 15.72
CA ASP A 946 15.50 -20.41 14.41
C ASP A 946 14.75 -19.12 14.10
N ALA A 947 15.39 -18.20 13.38
CA ALA A 947 14.75 -16.96 12.94
C ALA A 947 13.90 -17.19 11.67
N ASP A 948 13.67 -18.46 11.30
CA ASP A 948 13.10 -18.92 10.03
C ASP A 948 11.68 -19.54 10.22
N SER A 949 11.16 -19.64 11.46
CA SER A 949 9.97 -20.44 11.82
C SER A 949 8.62 -19.72 11.90
N GLY A 950 8.46 -18.50 11.38
CA GLY A 950 7.13 -17.87 11.30
C GLY A 950 6.43 -17.46 12.60
N ASP A 951 7.00 -17.82 13.76
CA ASP A 951 6.40 -17.68 15.08
C ASP A 951 6.54 -16.27 15.67
N PHE A 952 5.56 -15.90 16.50
CA PHE A 952 5.47 -14.61 17.16
C PHE A 952 5.99 -14.71 18.60
N ASP A 953 7.29 -14.50 18.80
CA ASP A 953 7.99 -14.66 20.08
C ASP A 953 7.69 -13.55 21.11
N ILE A 954 7.29 -13.96 22.32
CA ILE A 954 7.13 -13.11 23.50
C ILE A 954 8.34 -13.27 24.41
N GLU A 955 9.01 -12.15 24.69
CA GLU A 955 10.11 -12.03 25.65
C GLU A 955 9.71 -11.12 26.82
N GLY A 956 9.92 -11.57 28.07
CA GLY A 956 9.56 -10.81 29.28
C GLY A 956 8.07 -10.80 29.60
N ASN A 957 7.63 -9.82 30.41
CA ASN A 957 6.24 -9.73 30.89
C ASN A 957 5.42 -8.81 29.98
N VAL A 958 4.48 -9.38 29.23
CA VAL A 958 3.62 -8.67 28.27
C VAL A 958 2.15 -8.89 28.59
N TRP A 959 1.40 -7.80 28.67
CA TRP A 959 -0.05 -7.79 28.81
C TRP A 959 -0.70 -7.27 27.54
N ILE A 960 -1.57 -8.07 26.93
CA ILE A 960 -2.37 -7.67 25.77
C ILE A 960 -3.84 -7.69 26.17
N ILE A 961 -4.48 -6.54 26.12
CA ILE A 961 -5.84 -6.33 26.62
C ILE A 961 -6.69 -5.80 25.47
N GLY A 962 -7.72 -6.53 25.06
CA GLY A 962 -8.73 -6.00 24.16
C GLY A 962 -9.59 -4.94 24.84
N ASP A 963 -10.06 -3.97 24.07
CA ASP A 963 -10.90 -2.89 24.56
C ASP A 963 -12.27 -3.40 25.06
N THR A 964 -13.13 -2.48 25.49
CA THR A 964 -14.31 -2.88 26.24
C THR A 964 -15.41 -3.59 25.44
N ASN A 965 -15.28 -3.67 24.11
CA ASN A 965 -16.27 -4.26 23.23
C ASN A 965 -15.72 -5.59 22.70
N ASP A 966 -16.50 -6.67 22.76
CA ASP A 966 -16.08 -8.07 22.49
C ASP A 966 -15.57 -8.37 21.04
N ASP A 967 -15.16 -7.36 20.27
CA ASP A 967 -14.82 -7.42 18.84
C ASP A 967 -13.30 -7.37 18.54
N THR A 968 -12.44 -7.45 19.56
CA THR A 968 -10.98 -7.52 19.37
C THR A 968 -10.55 -8.95 18.98
N VAL A 969 -9.91 -9.13 17.83
CA VAL A 969 -9.49 -10.42 17.27
C VAL A 969 -8.02 -10.39 16.86
N ILE A 970 -7.19 -11.31 17.33
CA ILE A 970 -5.86 -11.59 16.80
C ILE A 970 -5.99 -12.77 15.83
N ASP A 971 -5.73 -12.55 14.55
CA ASP A 971 -5.86 -13.53 13.48
C ASP A 971 -4.48 -13.94 12.95
N ALA A 972 -4.11 -15.19 13.18
CA ALA A 972 -2.83 -15.72 12.78
C ALA A 972 -2.77 -16.20 11.32
N GLN A 973 -3.81 -16.01 10.48
CA GLN A 973 -3.83 -16.20 9.01
C GLN A 973 -2.75 -17.11 8.35
N GLY A 974 -2.74 -18.42 8.63
CA GLY A 974 -2.02 -19.41 7.79
C GLY A 974 -0.93 -20.23 8.49
N PHE A 975 -0.13 -20.94 7.68
CA PHE A 975 0.91 -21.90 8.10
C PHE A 975 2.07 -21.22 8.83
N ASP A 976 2.49 -21.82 9.94
CA ASP A 976 3.64 -21.45 10.79
C ASP A 976 3.47 -20.13 11.58
N ARG A 977 2.23 -19.72 11.84
CA ARG A 977 1.92 -18.47 12.57
C ARG A 977 1.30 -18.79 13.93
N VAL A 978 2.12 -18.77 14.97
CA VAL A 978 1.74 -19.12 16.36
C VAL A 978 2.29 -18.09 17.33
N ILE A 979 1.53 -17.72 18.37
CA ILE A 979 2.08 -16.91 19.47
C ILE A 979 2.94 -17.81 20.36
N LYS A 980 4.24 -17.52 20.45
CA LYS A 980 5.19 -18.31 21.23
C LYS A 980 5.64 -17.57 22.48
N VAL A 981 5.45 -18.16 23.65
CA VAL A 981 5.89 -17.60 24.93
C VAL A 981 7.18 -18.26 25.38
N ASN A 982 8.28 -17.52 25.46
CA ASN A 982 9.59 -18.08 25.82
C ASN A 982 9.71 -18.50 27.30
N PRO A 983 10.68 -19.37 27.67
CA PRO A 983 10.77 -20.00 29.00
C PRO A 983 10.83 -19.10 30.24
N ASP A 984 11.11 -17.81 30.09
CA ASP A 984 11.17 -16.81 31.17
C ASP A 984 10.20 -15.64 30.95
N ALA A 985 9.27 -15.78 30.00
CA ALA A 985 8.28 -14.77 29.67
C ALA A 985 6.95 -15.05 30.37
N THR A 986 6.17 -13.98 30.61
CA THR A 986 4.77 -14.08 31.02
C THR A 986 3.93 -13.35 29.98
N LEU A 987 3.05 -14.09 29.30
CA LEU A 987 2.01 -13.50 28.46
C LEU A 987 0.69 -13.53 29.20
N ARG A 988 0.03 -12.37 29.33
CA ARG A 988 -1.38 -12.34 29.71
C ARG A 988 -2.24 -11.70 28.63
N LEU A 989 -3.28 -12.42 28.23
CA LEU A 989 -4.29 -11.97 27.28
C LEU A 989 -5.60 -11.74 28.04
N GLU A 990 -6.25 -10.62 27.77
CA GLU A 990 -7.52 -10.27 28.40
C GLU A 990 -8.52 -9.70 27.38
N ARG A 991 -9.76 -10.18 27.39
CA ARG A 991 -10.90 -9.64 26.60
C ARG A 991 -10.69 -9.55 25.08
N LEU A 992 -10.19 -10.61 24.48
CA LEU A 992 -9.95 -10.67 23.03
C LEU A 992 -10.19 -12.08 22.46
N THR A 993 -10.21 -12.19 21.15
CA THR A 993 -10.27 -13.46 20.41
C THR A 993 -8.92 -13.77 19.77
N VAL A 994 -8.48 -15.03 19.75
CA VAL A 994 -7.33 -15.52 18.97
C VAL A 994 -7.81 -16.58 17.98
N GLN A 995 -7.52 -16.43 16.69
CA GLN A 995 -8.03 -17.33 15.65
C GLN A 995 -7.06 -17.58 14.49
N GLY A 996 -7.36 -18.62 13.68
CA GLY A 996 -6.80 -18.78 12.34
C GLY A 996 -5.35 -19.28 12.25
N GLY A 997 -4.73 -19.65 13.37
CA GLY A 997 -3.34 -20.11 13.40
C GLY A 997 -3.19 -21.57 12.97
N VAL A 998 -2.08 -21.86 12.28
CA VAL A 998 -1.72 -23.21 11.84
C VAL A 998 -0.27 -23.54 12.22
N SER A 999 -0.05 -24.55 13.07
CA SER A 999 1.30 -24.96 13.53
C SER A 999 1.78 -26.24 12.83
N PRO A 1000 3.07 -26.34 12.44
CA PRO A 1000 3.68 -27.59 11.98
C PRO A 1000 3.95 -28.60 13.12
N ALA A 1001 4.23 -29.84 12.75
CA ALA A 1001 4.23 -31.00 13.65
C ALA A 1001 5.31 -30.98 14.74
N THR A 1002 6.36 -30.19 14.55
CA THR A 1002 7.52 -30.11 15.43
C THR A 1002 7.31 -29.18 16.63
N GLN A 1003 6.33 -28.27 16.56
CA GLN A 1003 6.12 -27.20 17.55
C GLN A 1003 4.85 -27.43 18.41
N GLY A 1004 3.72 -27.77 17.78
CA GLY A 1004 2.40 -27.90 18.43
C GLY A 1004 1.78 -26.55 18.83
N GLY A 1005 0.47 -26.54 19.12
CA GLY A 1005 -0.24 -25.32 19.52
C GLY A 1005 -0.62 -24.41 18.36
N GLY A 1006 -1.62 -24.79 17.56
CA GLY A 1006 -2.06 -24.03 16.38
C GLY A 1006 -2.35 -22.54 16.61
N GLY A 1007 -2.76 -22.14 17.81
CA GLY A 1007 -2.93 -20.73 18.18
C GLY A 1007 -1.82 -20.18 19.09
N ILE A 1008 -1.53 -20.85 20.21
CA ILE A 1008 -0.53 -20.42 21.20
C ILE A 1008 0.38 -21.60 21.62
N LEU A 1009 1.69 -21.38 21.56
CA LEU A 1009 2.73 -22.25 22.06
C LEU A 1009 3.38 -21.62 23.30
N SER A 1010 3.24 -22.20 24.49
CA SER A 1010 3.81 -21.63 25.71
C SER A 1010 4.92 -22.51 26.29
N LEU A 1011 6.13 -21.94 26.38
CA LEU A 1011 7.24 -22.46 27.17
C LEU A 1011 7.38 -21.72 28.52
N GLY A 1012 6.82 -20.51 28.64
CA GLY A 1012 6.74 -19.69 29.86
C GLY A 1012 5.34 -19.66 30.51
N ASP A 1013 5.07 -18.61 31.29
CA ASP A 1013 3.78 -18.42 31.97
C ASP A 1013 2.74 -17.79 31.03
N LEU A 1014 1.51 -18.31 31.06
CA LEU A 1014 0.39 -17.88 30.23
C LEU A 1014 -0.87 -17.66 31.08
N GLU A 1015 -1.48 -16.49 30.99
CA GLU A 1015 -2.77 -16.21 31.64
C GLU A 1015 -3.81 -15.71 30.65
N LEU A 1016 -4.96 -16.40 30.58
CA LEU A 1016 -6.09 -16.01 29.74
C LEU A 1016 -7.28 -15.61 30.63
N GLN A 1017 -7.78 -14.39 30.44
CA GLN A 1017 -8.95 -13.87 31.15
C GLN A 1017 -9.98 -13.31 30.16
N LEU A 1018 -11.19 -13.89 30.11
CA LEU A 1018 -12.21 -13.47 29.13
C LEU A 1018 -11.73 -13.55 27.67
N VAL A 1019 -10.94 -14.58 27.35
CA VAL A 1019 -10.37 -14.77 26.00
C VAL A 1019 -11.13 -15.85 25.25
N ILE A 1020 -11.35 -15.64 23.95
CA ILE A 1020 -11.88 -16.66 23.03
C ILE A 1020 -10.73 -17.17 22.16
N VAL A 1021 -10.54 -18.48 22.02
CA VAL A 1021 -9.55 -19.08 21.11
C VAL A 1021 -10.27 -20.03 20.17
N ARG A 1022 -10.30 -19.73 18.87
CA ARG A 1022 -11.13 -20.48 17.92
C ARG A 1022 -10.47 -20.78 16.58
N GLU A 1023 -10.89 -21.88 15.96
CA GLU A 1023 -10.53 -22.21 14.56
C GLU A 1023 -9.02 -22.38 14.30
N ASN A 1024 -8.23 -22.71 15.33
CA ASN A 1024 -6.80 -22.98 15.17
C ASN A 1024 -6.53 -24.46 14.88
N ILE A 1025 -5.49 -24.75 14.09
CA ILE A 1025 -5.19 -26.10 13.60
C ILE A 1025 -3.72 -26.45 13.89
N ALA A 1026 -3.45 -27.59 14.51
CA ALA A 1026 -2.11 -28.18 14.51
C ALA A 1026 -2.04 -29.28 13.45
N LEU A 1027 -0.98 -29.30 12.64
CA LEU A 1027 -0.80 -30.23 11.51
C LEU A 1027 0.39 -31.17 11.71
N GLY A 1028 0.32 -32.35 11.09
CA GLY A 1028 1.35 -33.39 11.11
C GLY A 1028 2.11 -33.43 9.78
N GLU A 1029 3.44 -33.47 9.81
CA GLU A 1029 4.27 -33.57 8.59
C GLU A 1029 4.12 -34.95 7.92
N THR A 1030 3.77 -35.97 8.71
CA THR A 1030 3.51 -37.34 8.23
C THR A 1030 2.32 -37.97 8.97
N PRO A 1031 1.61 -38.95 8.38
CA PRO A 1031 0.53 -39.68 9.05
C PRO A 1031 0.93 -40.46 10.32
N SER A 1032 2.21 -40.47 10.68
CA SER A 1032 2.77 -41.25 11.79
C SER A 1032 3.26 -40.42 12.99
N GLN A 1033 3.29 -39.10 12.88
CA GLN A 1033 3.68 -38.21 13.99
C GLN A 1033 2.45 -37.75 14.78
N SER A 1034 2.56 -37.79 16.10
CA SER A 1034 1.52 -37.29 17.01
C SER A 1034 1.48 -35.76 17.00
N ILE A 1035 0.30 -35.19 16.72
CA ILE A 1035 0.07 -33.74 16.69
C ILE A 1035 -0.53 -33.24 18.01
N TYR A 1036 0.15 -32.35 18.74
CA TYR A 1036 -0.27 -31.89 20.08
C TYR A 1036 -0.78 -30.43 20.08
N GLY A 1037 -1.93 -30.21 20.71
CA GLY A 1037 -2.49 -28.88 21.02
C GLY A 1037 -3.06 -28.14 19.81
N GLY A 1038 -4.39 -28.13 19.63
CA GLY A 1038 -5.02 -27.43 18.50
C GLY A 1038 -5.16 -25.93 18.73
N ALA A 1039 -5.65 -25.53 19.89
CA ALA A 1039 -5.74 -24.12 20.29
C ALA A 1039 -4.49 -23.66 21.05
N ILE A 1040 -4.08 -24.42 22.08
CA ILE A 1040 -2.96 -24.06 22.96
C ILE A 1040 -2.13 -25.31 23.32
N ALA A 1041 -0.80 -25.19 23.22
CA ALA A 1041 0.15 -26.17 23.74
C ALA A 1041 1.07 -25.52 24.79
N ALA A 1042 0.89 -25.87 26.06
CA ALA A 1042 1.74 -25.40 27.16
C ALA A 1042 2.72 -26.51 27.57
N TRP A 1043 4.00 -26.39 27.22
CA TRP A 1043 5.01 -27.42 27.51
C TRP A 1043 5.63 -27.28 28.91
N ALA A 1044 5.71 -26.05 29.42
CA ALA A 1044 6.25 -25.68 30.72
C ALA A 1044 5.52 -24.43 31.27
N GLY A 1045 5.96 -23.92 32.42
CA GLY A 1045 5.35 -22.75 33.09
C GLY A 1045 3.96 -23.04 33.67
N THR A 1046 3.26 -21.98 34.05
CA THR A 1046 1.86 -22.00 34.51
C THR A 1046 0.96 -21.49 33.40
N ALA A 1047 0.06 -22.32 32.89
CA ALA A 1047 -0.97 -21.89 31.95
C ALA A 1047 -2.36 -21.89 32.63
N SER A 1048 -2.91 -20.69 32.79
CA SER A 1048 -4.18 -20.44 33.48
C SER A 1048 -5.25 -19.91 32.53
N LEU A 1049 -6.45 -20.50 32.61
CA LEU A 1049 -7.64 -20.10 31.88
C LEU A 1049 -8.72 -19.70 32.88
N ASN A 1050 -9.18 -18.46 32.82
CA ASN A 1050 -10.23 -17.93 33.67
C ASN A 1050 -11.32 -17.28 32.83
N GLN A 1051 -12.56 -17.78 32.94
CA GLN A 1051 -13.69 -17.28 32.15
C GLN A 1051 -13.40 -17.19 30.65
N SER A 1052 -12.70 -18.17 30.07
CA SER A 1052 -12.28 -18.17 28.66
C SER A 1052 -12.97 -19.28 27.86
N TRP A 1053 -13.02 -19.13 26.53
CA TRP A 1053 -13.72 -20.05 25.61
C TRP A 1053 -12.78 -20.58 24.54
N LEU A 1054 -12.60 -21.89 24.46
CA LEU A 1054 -11.81 -22.54 23.40
C LEU A 1054 -12.74 -23.37 22.53
N THR A 1055 -12.91 -23.00 21.26
CA THR A 1055 -13.94 -23.59 20.39
C THR A 1055 -13.52 -23.85 18.95
N GLY A 1056 -13.94 -24.97 18.35
CA GLY A 1056 -13.72 -25.24 16.92
C GLY A 1056 -12.26 -25.46 16.51
N ASN A 1057 -11.35 -25.73 17.45
CA ASN A 1057 -9.92 -25.97 17.18
C ASN A 1057 -9.65 -27.44 16.83
N GLN A 1058 -8.54 -27.73 16.12
CA GLN A 1058 -8.24 -29.06 15.59
C GLN A 1058 -6.80 -29.52 15.87
N ALA A 1059 -6.63 -30.73 16.41
CA ALA A 1059 -5.36 -31.46 16.54
C ALA A 1059 -5.60 -32.98 16.63
N ASP A 1060 -4.54 -33.79 16.68
CA ASP A 1060 -4.68 -35.23 17.01
C ASP A 1060 -4.85 -35.46 18.52
N PHE A 1061 -4.19 -34.64 19.34
CA PHE A 1061 -4.19 -34.71 20.80
C PHE A 1061 -4.43 -33.34 21.43
N GLY A 1062 -5.52 -33.17 22.18
CA GLY A 1062 -5.80 -31.92 22.90
C GLY A 1062 -6.22 -30.80 21.96
N GLY A 1063 -7.28 -31.03 21.18
CA GLY A 1063 -7.85 -30.06 20.24
C GLY A 1063 -8.05 -28.67 20.85
N ALA A 1064 -8.48 -28.57 22.11
CA ALA A 1064 -8.54 -27.30 22.82
C ALA A 1064 -7.23 -26.96 23.56
N MET A 1065 -6.80 -27.79 24.52
CA MET A 1065 -5.66 -27.49 25.39
C MET A 1065 -4.79 -28.73 25.61
N TYR A 1066 -3.47 -28.59 25.40
CA TYR A 1066 -2.46 -29.59 25.73
C TYR A 1066 -1.52 -29.09 26.82
N TYR A 1067 -1.35 -29.90 27.88
CA TYR A 1067 -0.34 -29.67 28.93
C TYR A 1067 0.79 -30.69 28.82
N GLY A 1068 1.99 -30.22 28.55
CA GLY A 1068 3.23 -31.00 28.51
C GLY A 1068 3.73 -31.39 29.90
N VAL A 1069 4.81 -32.18 29.91
CA VAL A 1069 5.35 -32.88 31.10
C VAL A 1069 5.67 -31.94 32.28
N HIS A 1070 6.00 -30.69 32.00
CA HIS A 1070 6.46 -29.71 33.00
C HIS A 1070 5.49 -28.57 33.27
N ALA A 1071 4.32 -28.54 32.62
CA ALA A 1071 3.37 -27.44 32.76
C ALA A 1071 2.44 -27.59 33.97
N ASN A 1072 2.12 -26.49 34.66
CA ASN A 1072 1.05 -26.43 35.65
C ASN A 1072 -0.22 -25.89 35.00
N GLY A 1073 -1.39 -26.42 35.37
CA GLY A 1073 -2.65 -26.04 34.73
C GLY A 1073 -3.72 -25.59 35.72
N ILE A 1074 -4.36 -24.46 35.42
CA ILE A 1074 -5.51 -23.93 36.16
C ILE A 1074 -6.60 -23.58 35.15
N VAL A 1075 -7.75 -24.27 35.19
CA VAL A 1075 -8.88 -24.01 34.28
C VAL A 1075 -10.14 -23.73 35.10
N GLN A 1076 -10.49 -22.46 35.23
CA GLN A 1076 -11.60 -22.00 36.06
C GLN A 1076 -12.67 -21.31 35.22
N ARG A 1077 -13.94 -21.67 35.44
CA ARG A 1077 -15.11 -21.00 34.85
C ARG A 1077 -15.06 -20.87 33.33
N SER A 1078 -14.35 -21.79 32.65
CA SER A 1078 -14.05 -21.70 31.22
C SER A 1078 -14.83 -22.75 30.44
N THR A 1079 -14.99 -22.56 29.12
CA THR A 1079 -15.74 -23.47 28.24
C THR A 1079 -14.84 -23.99 27.13
N LEU A 1080 -14.73 -25.31 27.01
CA LEU A 1080 -13.97 -25.99 25.95
C LEU A 1080 -14.98 -26.80 25.13
N ASP A 1081 -15.36 -26.32 23.95
CA ASP A 1081 -16.42 -26.95 23.16
C ASP A 1081 -16.14 -27.12 21.66
N HIS A 1082 -16.72 -28.14 21.03
CA HIS A 1082 -16.60 -28.38 19.58
C HIS A 1082 -15.16 -28.49 19.04
N ASN A 1083 -14.18 -28.88 19.86
CA ASN A 1083 -12.79 -29.07 19.43
C ASN A 1083 -12.54 -30.51 18.94
N ASN A 1084 -11.84 -30.65 17.82
CA ASN A 1084 -11.45 -31.92 17.22
C ASN A 1084 -10.04 -32.32 17.70
N GLY A 1085 -9.86 -33.54 18.21
CA GLY A 1085 -8.66 -33.97 18.95
C GLY A 1085 -8.82 -34.05 20.47
N GLY A 1086 -10.01 -33.73 20.99
CA GLY A 1086 -10.34 -33.72 22.42
C GLY A 1086 -10.38 -32.31 23.05
N GLY A 1087 -10.94 -32.22 24.25
CA GLY A 1087 -11.06 -30.95 24.99
C GLY A 1087 -9.73 -30.58 25.68
N LEU A 1088 -9.48 -31.15 26.85
CA LEU A 1088 -8.20 -30.99 27.57
C LEU A 1088 -7.42 -32.29 27.55
N TYR A 1089 -6.16 -32.24 27.15
CA TYR A 1089 -5.22 -33.36 27.21
C TYR A 1089 -4.04 -33.01 28.11
N SER A 1090 -3.79 -33.81 29.15
CA SER A 1090 -2.63 -33.62 30.03
C SER A 1090 -1.66 -34.80 29.96
N ASN A 1091 -0.39 -34.46 29.74
CA ASN A 1091 0.79 -35.29 29.95
C ASN A 1091 1.65 -34.75 31.10
N SER A 1092 1.11 -33.81 31.90
CA SER A 1092 1.85 -33.15 32.97
C SER A 1092 2.11 -34.08 34.15
N ARG A 1093 3.27 -33.91 34.79
CA ARG A 1093 3.58 -34.51 36.10
C ARG A 1093 3.03 -33.69 37.28
N HIS A 1094 2.44 -32.54 37.01
CA HIS A 1094 1.86 -31.66 38.02
C HIS A 1094 0.33 -31.74 38.01
N ASP A 1095 -0.27 -31.36 39.13
CA ASP A 1095 -1.72 -31.31 39.25
C ASP A 1095 -2.30 -30.25 38.30
N ILE A 1096 -3.36 -30.63 37.59
CA ILE A 1096 -4.15 -29.71 36.77
C ILE A 1096 -5.49 -29.51 37.44
N SER A 1097 -5.74 -28.29 37.91
CA SER A 1097 -6.98 -27.93 38.56
C SER A 1097 -8.02 -27.50 37.54
N VAL A 1098 -9.20 -28.10 37.57
CA VAL A 1098 -10.33 -27.75 36.72
C VAL A 1098 -11.54 -27.51 37.60
N GLU A 1099 -12.05 -26.27 37.63
CA GLU A 1099 -13.14 -25.86 38.51
C GLU A 1099 -14.22 -25.09 37.76
N ASN A 1100 -15.48 -25.47 37.94
CA ASN A 1100 -16.64 -24.78 37.37
C ASN A 1100 -16.56 -24.56 35.84
N SER A 1101 -15.86 -25.44 35.13
CA SER A 1101 -15.63 -25.35 33.68
C SER A 1101 -16.49 -26.35 32.91
N THR A 1102 -16.85 -26.01 31.68
CA THR A 1102 -17.74 -26.81 30.82
C THR A 1102 -16.96 -27.43 29.67
N PHE A 1103 -17.18 -28.72 29.41
CA PHE A 1103 -16.60 -29.43 28.28
C PHE A 1103 -17.72 -30.10 27.47
N SER A 1104 -17.93 -29.68 26.22
CA SER A 1104 -19.07 -30.15 25.43
C SER A 1104 -18.73 -30.36 23.96
N ALA A 1105 -19.27 -31.41 23.34
CA ALA A 1105 -19.16 -31.63 21.89
C ALA A 1105 -17.72 -31.72 21.31
N ASN A 1106 -16.70 -32.00 22.14
CA ASN A 1106 -15.34 -32.28 21.65
C ASN A 1106 -15.24 -33.69 21.04
N SER A 1107 -14.64 -33.82 19.86
CA SER A 1107 -14.48 -35.08 19.10
C SER A 1107 -13.01 -35.53 19.06
N GLY A 1108 -12.73 -36.83 18.90
CA GLY A 1108 -11.37 -37.39 18.85
C GLY A 1108 -11.16 -38.55 19.84
N GLY A 1109 -10.11 -39.36 19.64
CA GLY A 1109 -9.90 -40.65 20.32
C GLY A 1109 -9.75 -40.59 21.85
N TYR A 1110 -9.56 -39.39 22.43
CA TYR A 1110 -9.21 -39.18 23.84
C TYR A 1110 -10.31 -38.47 24.68
N GLY A 1111 -11.42 -38.07 24.08
CA GLY A 1111 -12.59 -37.53 24.80
C GLY A 1111 -12.46 -36.07 25.30
N ALA A 1112 -13.37 -35.66 26.19
CA ALA A 1112 -13.49 -34.27 26.66
C ALA A 1112 -12.36 -33.85 27.60
N ILE A 1113 -11.89 -34.76 28.46
CA ILE A 1113 -10.70 -34.59 29.32
C ILE A 1113 -9.94 -35.92 29.27
N ALA A 1114 -8.67 -35.86 28.90
CA ALA A 1114 -7.74 -36.98 28.86
C ALA A 1114 -6.55 -36.68 29.76
N ASN A 1115 -6.18 -37.64 30.59
CA ASN A 1115 -4.95 -37.60 31.36
C ASN A 1115 -4.24 -38.93 31.14
N THR A 1116 -3.07 -38.90 30.50
CA THR A 1116 -2.25 -40.08 30.32
C THR A 1116 -0.96 -39.91 31.11
N PRO A 1117 -0.86 -40.46 32.34
CA PRO A 1117 0.44 -40.83 32.87
C PRO A 1117 1.01 -41.88 31.91
N LEU A 1118 2.31 -41.77 31.59
CA LEU A 1118 3.06 -42.83 30.92
C LEU A 1118 2.66 -44.20 31.49
N ASP A 1119 2.02 -45.03 30.67
CA ASP A 1119 2.35 -46.44 30.43
C ASP A 1119 1.30 -47.06 29.49
N GLY A 1120 1.78 -47.61 28.37
CA GLY A 1120 1.02 -47.74 27.13
C GLY A 1120 0.08 -48.95 27.03
N PHE A 1121 -0.95 -48.78 26.19
CA PHE A 1121 -1.78 -49.87 25.68
C PHE A 1121 -1.57 -49.99 24.17
N TRP A 1122 -0.59 -50.79 23.77
CA TRP A 1122 -0.39 -51.17 22.37
C TRP A 1122 -1.23 -52.42 22.06
N LEU A 1123 -1.83 -52.48 20.87
CA LEU A 1123 -2.47 -53.71 20.38
C LEU A 1123 -1.43 -54.83 20.32
N ALA A 1124 -1.75 -56.01 20.86
CA ALA A 1124 -0.83 -57.16 20.92
C ALA A 1124 -0.33 -57.53 19.52
N ASN A 1125 1.00 -57.66 19.35
CA ASN A 1125 1.64 -57.93 18.06
C ASN A 1125 1.94 -59.43 17.80
N GLY A 1126 1.52 -60.30 18.72
CA GLY A 1126 1.72 -61.75 18.66
C GLY A 1126 0.45 -62.53 18.97
N TYR A 1127 0.53 -63.85 18.80
CA TYR A 1127 -0.56 -64.78 19.11
C TYR A 1127 -0.67 -65.05 20.61
N SER A 1128 -1.87 -65.42 21.05
CA SER A 1128 -2.16 -65.79 22.44
C SER A 1128 -2.92 -67.12 22.47
N TRP A 1129 -2.58 -67.98 23.43
CA TRP A 1129 -3.09 -69.34 23.55
C TRP A 1129 -3.38 -69.73 25.00
N SER A 1130 -4.10 -70.85 25.17
CA SER A 1130 -4.33 -71.53 26.44
C SER A 1130 -4.88 -70.64 27.58
N PRO A 1131 -5.99 -69.90 27.39
CA PRO A 1131 -6.51 -69.04 28.43
C PRO A 1131 -7.14 -69.83 29.59
N SER A 1132 -6.96 -69.32 30.79
CA SER A 1132 -7.59 -69.78 32.03
C SER A 1132 -8.13 -68.57 32.78
N ILE A 1133 -9.32 -68.70 33.37
CA ILE A 1133 -10.07 -67.56 33.91
C ILE A 1133 -10.46 -67.81 35.37
N SER A 1134 -10.32 -66.77 36.20
CA SER A 1134 -10.75 -66.80 37.61
C SER A 1134 -12.27 -66.98 37.73
N ALA A 1135 -12.75 -67.43 38.88
CA ALA A 1135 -14.16 -67.81 39.04
C ALA A 1135 -15.13 -66.62 38.92
N ASP A 1136 -14.69 -65.42 39.30
CA ASP A 1136 -15.42 -64.17 39.11
C ASP A 1136 -15.26 -63.58 37.70
N GLY A 1137 -14.44 -64.22 36.86
CA GLY A 1137 -14.14 -63.79 35.52
C GLY A 1137 -13.21 -62.58 35.42
N ARG A 1138 -12.63 -62.09 36.52
CA ARG A 1138 -11.83 -60.85 36.51
C ARG A 1138 -10.44 -61.06 35.91
N TYR A 1139 -9.75 -62.13 36.28
CA TYR A 1139 -8.38 -62.39 35.86
C TYR A 1139 -8.35 -63.48 34.78
N VAL A 1140 -7.68 -63.19 33.67
CA VAL A 1140 -7.46 -64.16 32.60
C VAL A 1140 -5.96 -64.41 32.46
N ALA A 1141 -5.49 -65.59 32.87
CA ALA A 1141 -4.14 -66.03 32.64
C ALA A 1141 -4.04 -66.70 31.26
N PHE A 1142 -3.05 -66.36 30.45
CA PHE A 1142 -2.86 -66.94 29.12
C PHE A 1142 -1.39 -66.89 28.72
N LYS A 1143 -1.03 -67.70 27.73
CA LYS A 1143 0.30 -67.70 27.14
C LYS A 1143 0.32 -66.80 25.91
N SER A 1144 1.38 -66.04 25.69
CA SER A 1144 1.56 -65.27 24.45
C SER A 1144 3.02 -65.16 24.02
N ASP A 1145 3.26 -65.03 22.72
CA ASP A 1145 4.54 -64.64 22.12
C ASP A 1145 4.62 -63.15 21.75
N ALA A 1146 3.63 -62.35 22.17
CA ALA A 1146 3.58 -60.92 21.89
C ALA A 1146 4.54 -60.13 22.78
N SER A 1147 5.63 -59.64 22.16
CA SER A 1147 6.66 -58.78 22.77
C SER A 1147 6.18 -57.42 23.32
N ASN A 1148 4.91 -57.04 23.11
CA ASN A 1148 4.40 -55.70 23.43
C ASN A 1148 3.18 -55.68 24.36
N LEU A 1149 2.84 -56.81 25.01
CA LEU A 1149 1.75 -56.85 26.00
C LEU A 1149 2.10 -56.16 27.32
N VAL A 1150 3.39 -56.15 27.68
CA VAL A 1150 3.93 -55.38 28.79
C VAL A 1150 5.23 -54.71 28.34
N PRO A 1151 5.64 -53.58 28.94
CA PRO A 1151 6.93 -52.98 28.66
C PRO A 1151 8.10 -53.94 28.96
N ASN A 1152 9.14 -53.89 28.12
CA ASN A 1152 10.38 -54.64 28.26
C ASN A 1152 10.26 -56.17 28.17
N ASP A 1153 9.22 -56.70 27.53
CA ASP A 1153 9.28 -58.08 27.09
C ASP A 1153 10.32 -58.25 25.95
N THR A 1154 11.43 -58.93 26.25
CA THR A 1154 12.68 -58.86 25.45
C THR A 1154 13.37 -60.21 25.30
N ASN A 1155 12.79 -61.28 25.83
CA ASN A 1155 13.39 -62.62 25.83
C ASN A 1155 13.10 -63.41 24.54
N ASP A 1156 12.30 -62.87 23.61
CA ASP A 1156 11.85 -63.50 22.37
C ASP A 1156 11.28 -64.92 22.56
N THR A 1157 10.71 -65.20 23.74
CA THR A 1157 10.05 -66.48 24.03
C THR A 1157 8.59 -66.26 24.42
N ASN A 1158 7.81 -67.35 24.40
CA ASN A 1158 6.49 -67.32 24.99
C ASN A 1158 6.59 -67.02 26.49
N ASP A 1159 5.64 -66.26 26.99
CA ASP A 1159 5.49 -65.91 28.39
C ASP A 1159 4.05 -66.11 28.87
N ILE A 1160 3.87 -66.20 30.19
CA ILE A 1160 2.55 -66.28 30.82
C ILE A 1160 2.17 -64.90 31.33
N PHE A 1161 1.02 -64.41 30.87
CA PHE A 1161 0.45 -63.13 31.25
C PHE A 1161 -0.87 -63.31 31.98
N VAL A 1162 -1.19 -62.38 32.87
CA VAL A 1162 -2.50 -62.24 33.50
C VAL A 1162 -3.08 -60.88 33.11
N TYR A 1163 -4.25 -60.89 32.49
CA TYR A 1163 -5.03 -59.70 32.20
C TYR A 1163 -6.09 -59.47 33.29
N ASP A 1164 -6.03 -58.32 33.96
CA ASP A 1164 -7.08 -57.87 34.88
C ASP A 1164 -8.14 -57.11 34.07
N ARG A 1165 -9.29 -57.74 33.84
CA ARG A 1165 -10.37 -57.18 33.03
C ARG A 1165 -11.01 -55.93 33.65
N THR A 1166 -10.78 -55.65 34.92
CA THR A 1166 -11.31 -54.45 35.58
C THR A 1166 -10.41 -53.25 35.36
N THR A 1167 -9.10 -53.41 35.51
CA THR A 1167 -8.13 -52.32 35.33
C THR A 1167 -7.67 -52.20 33.88
N GLY A 1168 -7.88 -53.25 33.08
CA GLY A 1168 -7.40 -53.36 31.71
C GLY A 1168 -5.90 -53.65 31.62
N LEU A 1169 -5.19 -53.96 32.70
CA LEU A 1169 -3.74 -54.11 32.69
C LEU A 1169 -3.27 -55.56 32.50
N PHE A 1170 -2.13 -55.72 31.84
CA PHE A 1170 -1.40 -57.00 31.72
C PHE A 1170 -0.26 -57.09 32.74
N GLU A 1171 -0.07 -58.26 33.32
CA GLU A 1171 1.06 -58.60 34.19
C GLU A 1171 1.73 -59.87 33.68
N ARG A 1172 3.05 -59.86 33.50
CA ARG A 1172 3.80 -61.09 33.19
C ARG A 1172 4.16 -61.83 34.48
N VAL A 1173 3.76 -63.09 34.57
CA VAL A 1173 3.97 -63.94 35.76
C VAL A 1173 5.02 -65.04 35.55
N SER A 1174 5.50 -65.24 34.31
CA SER A 1174 6.62 -66.13 34.00
C SER A 1174 7.99 -65.50 34.32
N VAL A 1175 8.14 -64.98 35.54
CA VAL A 1175 9.37 -64.34 36.02
C VAL A 1175 9.91 -65.03 37.27
N SER A 1176 11.22 -65.01 37.45
CA SER A 1176 11.89 -65.38 38.70
C SER A 1176 11.49 -64.43 39.85
N ALA A 1177 11.79 -64.80 41.10
CA ALA A 1177 11.51 -63.94 42.27
C ALA A 1177 12.21 -62.57 42.22
N SER A 1178 13.25 -62.39 41.40
CA SER A 1178 13.91 -61.09 41.16
C SER A 1178 13.34 -60.34 39.94
N GLY A 1179 12.27 -60.83 39.33
CA GLY A 1179 11.63 -60.25 38.15
C GLY A 1179 12.31 -60.60 36.82
N SER A 1180 13.35 -61.45 36.80
CA SER A 1180 14.00 -61.86 35.56
C SER A 1180 13.13 -62.84 34.78
N GLN A 1181 13.00 -62.63 33.47
CA GLN A 1181 12.10 -63.37 32.58
C GLN A 1181 12.52 -64.82 32.40
N GLY A 1182 11.55 -65.74 32.36
CA GLY A 1182 11.81 -67.14 32.05
C GLY A 1182 12.37 -67.33 30.64
N ASN A 1183 13.29 -68.27 30.46
CA ASN A 1183 13.97 -68.52 29.19
C ASN A 1183 13.49 -69.78 28.44
N GLY A 1184 12.34 -70.34 28.83
CA GLY A 1184 11.86 -71.62 28.30
C GLY A 1184 10.47 -72.02 28.77
N ILE A 1185 9.47 -71.16 28.58
CA ILE A 1185 8.08 -71.43 28.98
C ILE A 1185 7.38 -72.30 27.93
N PHE A 1186 6.70 -73.36 28.38
CA PHE A 1186 6.10 -74.33 27.46
C PHE A 1186 4.59 -74.14 27.28
N ASP A 1187 3.71 -74.46 28.24
CA ASP A 1187 2.26 -74.21 28.08
C ASP A 1187 1.39 -74.35 29.35
N SER A 1188 0.11 -73.95 29.21
CA SER A 1188 -1.09 -74.24 30.04
C SER A 1188 -1.19 -73.57 31.42
N PRO A 1189 -1.30 -72.23 31.51
CA PRO A 1189 -1.50 -71.60 32.81
C PRO A 1189 -2.85 -71.97 33.44
N SER A 1190 -2.86 -72.20 34.75
CA SER A 1190 -4.09 -72.28 35.54
C SER A 1190 -4.09 -71.21 36.63
N VAL A 1191 -5.23 -70.52 36.80
CA VAL A 1191 -5.38 -69.42 37.76
C VAL A 1191 -6.35 -69.78 38.88
N SER A 1192 -6.06 -69.38 40.12
CA SER A 1192 -6.93 -69.64 41.27
C SER A 1192 -8.24 -68.85 41.16
N ALA A 1193 -9.27 -69.26 41.91
CA ALA A 1193 -10.59 -68.65 41.82
C ALA A 1193 -10.61 -67.14 42.15
N ASP A 1194 -9.70 -66.70 43.02
CA ASP A 1194 -9.47 -65.30 43.39
C ASP A 1194 -8.41 -64.58 42.53
N GLY A 1195 -7.80 -65.28 41.58
CA GLY A 1195 -6.79 -64.71 40.68
C GLY A 1195 -5.39 -64.54 41.28
N ARG A 1196 -5.14 -64.98 42.52
CA ARG A 1196 -3.88 -64.75 43.22
C ARG A 1196 -2.75 -65.66 42.76
N TYR A 1197 -3.02 -66.96 42.63
CA TYR A 1197 -2.00 -67.95 42.27
C TYR A 1197 -2.14 -68.32 40.80
N VAL A 1198 -1.01 -68.46 40.11
CA VAL A 1198 -0.94 -68.96 38.74
C VAL A 1198 0.06 -70.09 38.66
N ALA A 1199 -0.40 -71.28 38.29
CA ALA A 1199 0.48 -72.42 38.03
C ALA A 1199 0.74 -72.54 36.52
N PHE A 1200 1.96 -72.91 36.13
CA PHE A 1200 2.35 -73.10 34.73
C PHE A 1200 3.56 -74.04 34.59
N GLU A 1201 3.79 -74.54 33.37
CA GLU A 1201 4.87 -75.46 33.04
C GLU A 1201 6.02 -74.76 32.32
N SER A 1202 7.24 -75.03 32.74
CA SER A 1202 8.45 -74.45 32.16
C SER A 1202 9.57 -75.49 32.12
N PHE A 1203 10.38 -75.45 31.06
CA PHE A 1203 11.71 -76.11 31.01
C PHE A 1203 12.85 -75.11 31.24
N GLY A 1204 12.51 -73.84 31.49
CA GLY A 1204 13.45 -72.76 31.72
C GLY A 1204 14.21 -72.94 33.04
N ASN A 1205 15.53 -72.91 32.96
CA ASN A 1205 16.43 -73.19 34.09
C ASN A 1205 16.68 -71.99 35.02
N ASN A 1206 16.00 -70.86 34.77
CA ASN A 1206 16.29 -69.59 35.41
C ASN A 1206 15.12 -69.01 36.23
N LEU A 1207 13.99 -69.72 36.33
CA LEU A 1207 12.85 -69.27 37.15
C LEU A 1207 13.09 -69.47 38.65
N VAL A 1208 13.73 -70.59 39.04
CA VAL A 1208 14.16 -70.86 40.41
C VAL A 1208 15.61 -71.37 40.44
N PRO A 1209 16.39 -71.08 41.49
CA PRO A 1209 17.75 -71.62 41.63
C PRO A 1209 17.77 -73.16 41.73
N GLY A 1210 18.75 -73.79 41.06
CA GLY A 1210 18.97 -75.24 41.16
C GLY A 1210 18.11 -76.10 40.23
N ASP A 1211 17.41 -75.49 39.28
CA ASP A 1211 16.78 -76.21 38.18
C ASP A 1211 17.80 -76.60 37.10
N THR A 1212 18.07 -77.90 36.96
CA THR A 1212 19.17 -78.41 36.12
C THR A 1212 18.81 -79.68 35.35
N ASN A 1213 17.57 -80.15 35.42
CA ASN A 1213 17.14 -81.41 34.80
C ASN A 1213 16.80 -81.28 33.30
N SER A 1214 16.71 -80.06 32.78
CA SER A 1214 16.32 -79.74 31.39
C SER A 1214 14.99 -80.37 30.98
N GLY A 1215 14.07 -80.58 31.94
CA GLY A 1215 12.74 -81.14 31.71
C GLY A 1215 11.62 -80.22 32.16
N TYR A 1216 10.39 -80.53 31.76
CA TYR A 1216 9.22 -79.76 32.19
C TYR A 1216 9.02 -79.93 33.69
N ASP A 1217 9.01 -78.81 34.39
CA ASP A 1217 8.66 -78.71 35.78
C ASP A 1217 7.44 -77.79 35.94
N ILE A 1218 6.64 -78.08 36.96
CA ILE A 1218 5.46 -77.29 37.32
C ILE A 1218 5.87 -76.23 38.35
N PHE A 1219 5.52 -74.98 38.05
CA PHE A 1219 5.77 -73.80 38.87
C PHE A 1219 4.47 -73.14 39.31
N VAL A 1220 4.50 -72.47 40.46
CA VAL A 1220 3.39 -71.66 40.99
C VAL A 1220 3.91 -70.27 41.33
N TYR A 1221 3.26 -69.26 40.77
CA TYR A 1221 3.52 -67.85 41.02
C TYR A 1221 2.42 -67.23 41.88
N ASP A 1222 2.80 -66.60 43.01
CA ASP A 1222 1.90 -65.83 43.86
C ASP A 1222 1.97 -64.34 43.50
N ARG A 1223 0.94 -63.85 42.81
CA ARG A 1223 0.87 -62.45 42.35
C ARG A 1223 0.81 -61.43 43.48
N ALA A 1224 0.36 -61.82 44.68
CA ALA A 1224 0.31 -60.89 45.80
C ALA A 1224 1.70 -60.63 46.40
N THR A 1225 2.62 -61.58 46.26
CA THR A 1225 3.97 -61.49 46.87
C THR A 1225 5.10 -61.44 45.84
N GLY A 1226 4.81 -61.72 44.56
CA GLY A 1226 5.81 -61.82 43.49
C GLY A 1226 6.73 -63.04 43.60
N SER A 1227 6.36 -64.02 44.45
CA SER A 1227 7.19 -65.20 44.69
C SER A 1227 6.83 -66.33 43.73
N ILE A 1228 7.85 -67.06 43.27
CA ILE A 1228 7.71 -68.25 42.43
C ILE A 1228 8.36 -69.47 43.09
N GLU A 1229 7.67 -70.60 43.05
CA GLU A 1229 8.20 -71.87 43.53
C GLU A 1229 7.96 -73.02 42.55
N ARG A 1230 8.87 -74.00 42.54
CA ARG A 1230 8.71 -75.26 41.80
C ARG A 1230 8.05 -76.29 42.71
N VAL A 1231 6.93 -76.84 42.30
CA VAL A 1231 6.15 -77.82 43.09
C VAL A 1231 6.40 -79.28 42.68
N SER A 1232 7.01 -79.49 41.52
CA SER A 1232 7.40 -80.81 40.99
C SER A 1232 8.70 -81.34 41.63
N VAL A 1233 8.69 -81.49 42.96
CA VAL A 1233 9.83 -81.94 43.76
C VAL A 1233 9.54 -83.25 44.50
N SER A 1234 10.58 -84.03 44.77
CA SER A 1234 10.52 -85.20 45.66
C SER A 1234 10.28 -84.79 47.12
N GLU A 1235 9.96 -85.76 48.00
CA GLU A 1235 9.83 -85.51 49.45
C GLU A 1235 11.09 -84.86 50.10
N SER A 1236 12.26 -84.99 49.45
CA SER A 1236 13.51 -84.38 49.89
C SER A 1236 13.75 -82.96 49.34
N GLY A 1237 12.84 -82.43 48.53
CA GLY A 1237 12.96 -81.14 47.85
C GLY A 1237 13.81 -81.17 46.57
N SER A 1238 14.37 -82.32 46.18
CA SER A 1238 15.08 -82.47 44.90
C SER A 1238 14.11 -82.51 43.74
N HIS A 1239 14.43 -81.89 42.60
CA HIS A 1239 13.58 -81.86 41.41
C HIS A 1239 13.25 -83.26 40.86
N GLY A 1240 12.11 -83.40 40.18
CA GLY A 1240 11.79 -84.60 39.41
C GLY A 1240 12.85 -84.87 38.35
N ASN A 1241 13.23 -86.14 38.15
CA ASN A 1241 14.24 -86.52 37.14
C ASN A 1241 13.65 -86.87 35.77
N GLY A 1242 12.39 -86.50 35.53
CA GLY A 1242 11.66 -86.66 34.28
C GLY A 1242 10.57 -85.60 34.15
N PHE A 1243 9.92 -85.52 33.00
CA PHE A 1243 8.94 -84.45 32.70
C PHE A 1243 7.69 -84.53 33.58
N SER A 1244 7.29 -83.39 34.15
CA SER A 1244 6.06 -83.17 34.90
C SER A 1244 5.17 -82.18 34.16
N GLY A 1245 3.93 -82.55 33.85
CA GLY A 1245 2.99 -81.68 33.15
C GLY A 1245 1.52 -82.12 33.28
N ASN A 1246 0.61 -81.32 32.73
CA ASN A 1246 -0.85 -81.35 32.94
C ASN A 1246 -1.27 -81.12 34.39
N HIS A 1247 -0.71 -80.09 35.02
CA HIS A 1247 -1.05 -79.71 36.39
C HIS A 1247 -2.51 -79.25 36.54
N SER A 1248 -3.06 -79.33 37.75
CA SER A 1248 -4.40 -78.81 38.05
C SER A 1248 -4.43 -78.20 39.44
N MET A 1249 -4.75 -76.91 39.50
CA MET A 1249 -4.74 -76.18 40.76
C MET A 1249 -6.12 -76.17 41.43
N SER A 1250 -6.15 -76.29 42.76
CA SER A 1250 -7.35 -76.11 43.57
C SER A 1250 -7.87 -74.67 43.48
N ALA A 1251 -9.18 -74.48 43.71
CA ALA A 1251 -9.79 -73.15 43.61
C ALA A 1251 -9.16 -72.09 44.55
N ASP A 1252 -8.65 -72.50 45.71
CA ASP A 1252 -7.95 -71.61 46.65
C ASP A 1252 -6.45 -71.45 46.36
N GLY A 1253 -5.95 -72.08 45.29
CA GLY A 1253 -4.55 -72.01 44.86
C GLY A 1253 -3.55 -72.76 45.75
N ARG A 1254 -4.03 -73.48 46.77
CA ARG A 1254 -3.14 -74.11 47.78
C ARG A 1254 -2.60 -75.47 47.39
N TYR A 1255 -3.19 -76.14 46.41
CA TYR A 1255 -2.78 -77.47 45.95
C TYR A 1255 -2.69 -77.48 44.42
N VAL A 1256 -1.65 -78.11 43.87
CA VAL A 1256 -1.34 -78.22 42.43
C VAL A 1256 -0.98 -79.65 42.07
#